data_AF-A0A3N2NB63-F1
#
_entry.id   AF-A0A3N2NB63-F1
#
_cell.length_a   1.000
_cell.length_b   1.000
_cell.length_c   1.000
_cell.angle_alpha   90.00
_cell.angle_beta   90.00
_cell.angle_gamma   90.00
#
_symmetry.space_group_name_H-M   'P 1'
#
loop_
_entity.id
_entity.type
_entity.pdbx_description
1 polymer ?
#
loop_
_entity_poly.entity_id
_entity_poly.type
_entity_poly.pdbx_seq_one_letter_code
_entity_poly.pdbx_strand_id
1 'polypeptide(L)'
;MRLSHILAISLCGISSVACHVDEIEVPSEELFTRSFIKEFGIADSDQDWTLATRVTMHINPSAMSGAETVSIYDRMPGTPGCQLAARFSASAETFAFDFAKSNSSAYVQGVNSDGKITFSGYYPIRDGILSVSTRSRAVEYTDASSIRLQEITGDSPWGNGFGSFNPNEYEREGMQACNFHYWNTLKGWNGAIKYKPILDVFSFYGMYSGGTFNDSYLKGCYDDIEEGTPCSTLIHIVGEKGVFHEGVVDGHCNINLYSERLKPEDGVIYRSDGGEIVLKYVYGAGIFSNSFGYFYYPEGATTQQIMEAPKFMLMYDASPWNNLQRNAGDGYSNFENIGGHGTENKTILTQVGIDNYSGMRTANDVNDYENNSGKDVLYKPSYHKLVYYELDSDNKPIEGSATYTFPKGMNIGFFILVQGHEKLRRNGSLEGLNHSSNNSWWKVEGVDVRFSIPWMNQLMGAYYKSVPGHGNTTYDKHALDFSLNDGRTGSIPADYTPHMSFVTFAYNGHTVLGVEDGQYHNNDHDVNDMLFYVEGVNDDQEEIGEKPQVQSWIIGCEDLGSSFDFDFNDAVFGVSHFSTDDKSQNYLKVKALAAGGTLPIQLLWTDPAGTTHNVGTDYDKTYLRWNNWFGVDNVSQIINCNHSNDGDAYEGATVTIPLDRFPDYTITADNFKDGTPYLMGGFSLAVYDNTGFEISREVKPIGNYKDDAERWTRTPQMILVHSGWKWPVECRPIFDAYDGRTSFGDSHSQKMSGFRDWVQDKFAIDWTEHISTPSYVTDHRWTGEAEPDITK
;
A
#
# COMPACT_ATOMS: atom_id res chain seq x y z
N MET A 1 -66.20 64.84 9.59
CA MET A 1 -65.03 65.50 10.24
C MET A 1 -63.80 64.82 9.64
N ARG A 2 -63.14 65.24 8.56
CA ARG A 2 -62.67 66.56 8.02
C ARG A 2 -61.71 67.28 8.98
N LEU A 3 -60.51 67.77 8.61
CA LEU A 3 -59.69 67.74 7.39
C LEU A 3 -58.33 68.41 7.75
N SER A 4 -57.21 67.98 7.15
CA SER A 4 -56.08 68.77 6.58
C SER A 4 -55.23 69.82 7.36
N HIS A 5 -53.90 69.63 7.28
CA HIS A 5 -52.78 70.53 6.87
C HIS A 5 -52.71 72.02 7.32
N ILE A 6 -51.52 72.47 7.78
CA ILE A 6 -50.56 73.38 7.09
C ILE A 6 -49.36 73.80 8.00
N LEU A 7 -48.17 73.86 7.37
CA LEU A 7 -46.86 74.38 7.78
C LEU A 7 -46.85 75.76 8.50
N ALA A 8 -45.86 75.97 9.39
CA ALA A 8 -45.02 77.18 9.40
C ALA A 8 -43.66 76.92 10.10
N ILE A 9 -42.59 77.23 9.38
CA ILE A 9 -41.17 77.18 9.76
C ILE A 9 -40.81 78.46 10.54
N SER A 10 -40.05 78.34 11.64
CA SER A 10 -38.86 79.19 11.91
C SER A 10 -38.09 78.74 13.16
N LEU A 11 -36.88 78.22 12.89
CA LEU A 11 -35.60 78.40 13.60
C LEU A 11 -35.56 79.65 14.50
N CYS A 12 -34.89 79.70 15.66
CA CYS A 12 -33.66 79.05 16.09
C CYS A 12 -33.50 79.23 17.61
N GLY A 13 -32.84 78.28 18.28
CA GLY A 13 -32.23 78.50 19.59
C GLY A 13 -32.58 77.49 20.68
N ILE A 14 -32.27 76.21 20.46
CA ILE A 14 -32.25 75.21 21.55
C ILE A 14 -30.82 74.65 21.63
N SER A 15 -30.21 74.89 22.78
CA SER A 15 -29.04 74.20 23.30
C SER A 15 -29.29 72.69 23.32
N SER A 16 -28.65 71.96 22.41
CA SER A 16 -28.62 70.50 22.40
C SER A 16 -27.57 69.99 23.39
N VAL A 17 -28.04 69.41 24.49
CA VAL A 17 -27.30 68.39 25.24
C VAL A 17 -27.17 67.19 24.30
N ALA A 18 -25.97 66.90 23.83
CA ALA A 18 -25.72 65.68 23.07
C ALA A 18 -25.83 64.48 24.01
N CYS A 19 -26.79 63.59 23.76
CA CYS A 19 -26.72 62.22 24.24
C CYS A 19 -25.57 61.55 23.49
N HIS A 20 -24.48 61.23 24.18
CA HIS A 20 -23.58 60.17 23.73
C HIS A 20 -24.39 58.88 23.76
N VAL A 21 -24.79 58.40 22.58
CA VAL A 21 -25.13 56.98 22.42
C VAL A 21 -23.79 56.33 22.19
N ASP A 22 -23.32 55.55 23.16
CA ASP A 22 -22.15 54.69 22.96
C ASP A 22 -22.45 53.81 21.73
N GLU A 23 -21.54 53.83 20.77
CA GLU A 23 -21.63 52.99 19.59
C GLU A 23 -21.59 51.53 20.06
N ILE A 24 -22.63 50.75 19.73
CA ILE A 24 -22.65 49.32 20.06
C ILE A 24 -21.65 48.65 19.12
N GLU A 25 -20.44 48.40 19.62
CA GLU A 25 -19.40 47.67 18.89
C GLU A 25 -19.88 46.22 18.67
N VAL A 26 -19.93 45.83 17.40
CA VAL A 26 -20.38 44.50 16.99
C VAL A 26 -19.24 43.51 17.23
N PRO A 27 -19.46 42.38 17.92
CA PRO A 27 -18.42 41.37 18.14
C PRO A 27 -17.77 40.89 16.83
N SER A 28 -16.49 40.55 16.87
CA SER A 28 -15.74 40.22 15.66
C SER A 28 -16.18 38.88 15.05
N GLU A 29 -16.61 37.94 15.88
CA GLU A 29 -17.25 36.68 15.49
C GLU A 29 -18.52 36.93 14.65
N GLU A 30 -19.30 37.94 15.06
CA GLU A 30 -20.52 38.35 14.35
C GLU A 30 -20.18 38.99 12.99
N LEU A 31 -19.16 39.85 12.94
CA LEU A 31 -18.71 40.45 11.68
C LEU A 31 -18.18 39.39 10.70
N PHE A 32 -17.35 38.46 11.17
CA PHE A 32 -16.82 37.36 10.37
C PHE A 32 -17.94 36.54 9.73
N THR A 33 -18.89 36.08 10.54
CA THR A 33 -20.02 35.27 10.05
C THR A 33 -20.90 36.05 9.07
N ARG A 34 -21.16 37.36 9.31
CA ARG A 34 -21.95 38.19 8.37
C ARG A 34 -21.27 38.22 7.00
N SER A 35 -19.94 38.38 6.98
CA SER A 35 -19.16 38.35 5.76
C SER A 35 -19.16 36.95 5.13
N PHE A 36 -19.00 35.89 5.91
CA PHE A 36 -19.03 34.51 5.43
C PHE A 36 -20.37 34.15 4.79
N ILE A 37 -21.50 34.46 5.46
CA ILE A 37 -22.84 34.23 4.91
C ILE A 37 -23.08 35.05 3.64
N LYS A 38 -22.54 36.27 3.58
CA LYS A 38 -22.63 37.10 2.37
C LYS A 38 -21.87 36.47 1.20
N GLU A 39 -20.74 35.82 1.47
CA GLU A 39 -19.87 35.23 0.45
C GLU A 39 -20.34 33.84 -0.01
N PHE A 40 -20.81 33.00 0.91
CA PHE A 40 -21.12 31.59 0.65
C PHE A 40 -22.59 31.24 0.77
N GLY A 41 -23.41 32.10 1.34
CA GLY A 41 -24.77 31.76 1.76
C GLY A 41 -24.81 31.08 3.13
N ILE A 42 -25.97 30.54 3.49
CA ILE A 42 -26.12 29.75 4.72
C ILE A 42 -25.49 28.38 4.45
N ALA A 43 -24.58 27.94 5.32
CA ALA A 43 -23.97 26.62 5.24
C ALA A 43 -24.98 25.50 5.50
N ASP A 44 -24.66 24.27 5.07
CA ASP A 44 -25.41 23.07 5.46
C ASP A 44 -25.56 23.00 6.99
N SER A 45 -26.77 22.70 7.47
CA SER A 45 -27.06 22.59 8.91
C SER A 45 -26.34 21.43 9.60
N ASP A 46 -25.86 20.47 8.81
CA ASP A 46 -25.14 19.30 9.28
C ASP A 46 -23.62 19.43 9.10
N GLN A 47 -23.12 20.60 8.70
CA GLN A 47 -21.70 20.83 8.52
C GLN A 47 -20.98 20.89 9.87
N ASP A 48 -19.93 20.07 10.02
CA ASP A 48 -19.09 19.96 11.22
C ASP A 48 -17.65 20.46 11.01
N TRP A 49 -17.34 20.90 9.78
CA TRP A 49 -16.07 21.51 9.38
C TRP A 49 -14.84 20.64 9.64
N THR A 50 -15.04 19.32 9.71
CA THR A 50 -13.98 18.33 9.90
C THR A 50 -14.03 17.26 8.81
N LEU A 51 -12.87 16.86 8.32
CA LEU A 51 -12.70 15.70 7.44
C LEU A 51 -12.43 14.39 8.21
N ALA A 52 -12.37 14.47 9.55
CA ALA A 52 -12.24 13.31 10.43
C ALA A 52 -13.60 12.81 10.94
N THR A 53 -13.75 11.51 11.07
CA THR A 53 -14.90 10.83 11.67
C THR A 53 -14.45 9.71 12.60
N ARG A 54 -15.33 9.31 13.53
CA ARG A 54 -15.08 8.23 14.48
C ARG A 54 -15.57 6.91 13.88
N VAL A 55 -14.66 5.95 13.73
CA VAL A 55 -14.99 4.59 13.31
C VAL A 55 -15.00 3.67 14.53
N THR A 56 -16.05 2.85 14.63
CA THR A 56 -16.12 1.77 15.62
C THR A 56 -15.86 0.45 14.93
N MET A 57 -14.81 -0.23 15.37
CA MET A 57 -14.52 -1.57 14.92
C MET A 57 -15.13 -2.62 15.84
N HIS A 58 -15.72 -3.66 15.23
CA HIS A 58 -16.13 -4.89 15.90
C HIS A 58 -15.25 -6.04 15.45
N ILE A 59 -14.65 -6.75 16.40
CA ILE A 59 -13.74 -7.87 16.16
C ILE A 59 -14.39 -9.14 16.67
N ASN A 60 -14.34 -10.20 15.88
CA ASN A 60 -14.49 -11.55 16.40
C ASN A 60 -13.10 -12.03 16.88
N PRO A 61 -12.86 -12.29 18.18
CA PRO A 61 -11.54 -12.71 18.67
C PRO A 61 -10.98 -13.96 17.99
N SER A 62 -11.86 -14.86 17.50
CA SER A 62 -11.40 -16.04 16.76
C SER A 62 -10.86 -15.70 15.35
N ALA A 63 -11.13 -14.51 14.82
CA ALA A 63 -10.51 -13.98 13.61
C ALA A 63 -9.04 -13.61 13.80
N MET A 64 -8.65 -13.33 15.04
CA MET A 64 -7.34 -12.82 15.43
C MET A 64 -6.41 -13.95 15.88
N SER A 65 -6.71 -15.21 15.55
CA SER A 65 -5.95 -16.36 16.03
C SER A 65 -4.47 -16.25 15.66
N GLY A 66 -3.60 -16.18 16.67
CA GLY A 66 -2.15 -16.06 16.53
C GLY A 66 -1.63 -14.61 16.60
N ALA A 67 -2.49 -13.60 16.50
CA ALA A 67 -2.11 -12.20 16.68
C ALA A 67 -2.11 -11.82 18.16
N GLU A 68 -1.17 -10.96 18.55
CA GLU A 68 -1.12 -10.28 19.85
C GLU A 68 -1.47 -8.81 19.74
N THR A 69 -1.10 -8.18 18.62
CA THR A 69 -1.34 -6.77 18.33
C THR A 69 -2.06 -6.64 17.00
N VAL A 70 -3.02 -5.71 16.94
CA VAL A 70 -3.74 -5.35 15.72
C VAL A 70 -3.49 -3.87 15.43
N SER A 71 -3.14 -3.57 14.20
CA SER A 71 -2.94 -2.22 13.67
C SER A 71 -3.96 -1.92 12.57
N ILE A 72 -4.45 -0.69 12.55
CA ILE A 72 -5.38 -0.17 11.54
C ILE A 72 -4.67 0.95 10.79
N TYR A 73 -4.61 0.82 9.47
CA TYR A 73 -4.01 1.79 8.58
C TYR A 73 -5.02 2.33 7.57
N ASP A 74 -4.83 3.58 7.14
CA ASP A 74 -5.66 4.21 6.11
C ASP A 74 -5.51 3.54 4.73
N ARG A 75 -4.33 2.99 4.48
CA ARG A 75 -3.94 2.18 3.32
C ARG A 75 -2.86 1.19 3.74
N MET A 76 -2.54 0.25 2.86
CA MET A 76 -1.51 -0.74 3.09
C MET A 76 -0.14 -0.07 3.40
N PRO A 77 0.54 -0.42 4.51
CA PRO A 77 1.90 0.08 4.76
C PRO A 77 2.86 -0.21 3.60
N GLY A 78 3.96 0.54 3.52
CA GLY A 78 4.82 0.58 2.33
C GLY A 78 4.32 1.55 1.25
N THR A 79 3.02 1.84 1.20
CA THR A 79 2.43 2.90 0.38
C THR A 79 2.82 4.29 0.90
N PRO A 80 3.28 5.22 0.03
CA PRO A 80 3.56 6.59 0.42
C PRO A 80 2.40 7.28 1.15
N GLY A 81 2.73 7.96 2.25
CA GLY A 81 1.74 8.65 3.07
C GLY A 81 0.78 7.75 3.86
N CYS A 82 1.06 6.45 3.97
CA CYS A 82 0.30 5.54 4.84
C CYS A 82 0.28 6.05 6.29
N GLN A 83 -0.90 6.00 6.92
CA GLN A 83 -1.15 6.47 8.27
C GLN A 83 -1.73 5.38 9.17
N LEU A 84 -1.13 5.22 10.35
CA LEU A 84 -1.61 4.38 11.46
C LEU A 84 -2.72 5.12 12.22
N ALA A 85 -3.95 4.63 12.12
CA ALA A 85 -5.11 5.17 12.83
C ALA A 85 -5.31 4.56 14.23
N ALA A 86 -4.97 3.27 14.40
CA ALA A 86 -5.10 2.60 15.69
C ALA A 86 -4.14 1.43 15.85
N ARG A 87 -3.75 1.16 17.10
CA ARG A 87 -2.99 -0.03 17.48
C ARG A 87 -3.41 -0.50 18.87
N PHE A 88 -3.83 -1.75 19.00
CA PHE A 88 -4.36 -2.27 20.27
C PHE A 88 -4.16 -3.79 20.38
N SER A 89 -4.39 -4.34 21.58
CA SER A 89 -4.31 -5.78 21.83
C SER A 89 -5.35 -6.56 21.03
N ALA A 90 -4.95 -7.68 20.44
CA ALA A 90 -5.82 -8.62 19.73
C ALA A 90 -6.94 -9.23 20.61
N SER A 91 -6.92 -8.98 21.93
CA SER A 91 -7.97 -9.37 22.87
C SER A 91 -9.20 -8.45 22.88
N ALA A 92 -9.15 -7.29 22.23
CA ALA A 92 -10.28 -6.37 22.15
C ALA A 92 -11.43 -6.95 21.31
N GLU A 93 -12.68 -6.80 21.78
CA GLU A 93 -13.88 -7.12 20.99
C GLU A 93 -14.38 -5.90 20.19
N THR A 94 -14.15 -4.71 20.73
CA THR A 94 -14.51 -3.45 20.11
C THR A 94 -13.43 -2.42 20.33
N PHE A 95 -13.14 -1.63 19.31
CA PHE A 95 -12.17 -0.54 19.42
C PHE A 95 -12.63 0.64 18.56
N ALA A 96 -12.49 1.86 19.06
CA ALA A 96 -12.87 3.05 18.31
C ALA A 96 -11.64 3.90 18.02
N PHE A 97 -11.61 4.46 16.82
CA PHE A 97 -10.48 5.27 16.33
C PHE A 97 -10.96 6.38 15.39
N ASP A 98 -10.11 7.38 15.21
CA ASP A 98 -10.40 8.49 14.30
C ASP A 98 -9.89 8.16 12.90
N PHE A 99 -10.64 8.56 11.88
CA PHE A 99 -10.37 8.19 10.51
C PHE A 99 -10.85 9.23 9.50
N ALA A 100 -10.35 9.15 8.26
CA ALA A 100 -10.78 9.99 7.14
C ALA A 100 -12.21 9.67 6.71
N LYS A 101 -13.05 10.71 6.58
CA LYS A 101 -14.40 10.58 6.00
C LYS A 101 -14.37 10.13 4.55
N SER A 102 -13.31 10.46 3.80
CA SER A 102 -13.14 10.05 2.40
C SER A 102 -12.82 8.55 2.25
N ASN A 103 -12.35 7.90 3.32
CA ASN A 103 -12.00 6.48 3.27
C ASN A 103 -13.21 5.58 3.54
N SER A 104 -13.49 4.72 2.57
CA SER A 104 -14.57 3.72 2.63
C SER A 104 -14.12 2.34 3.13
N SER A 105 -12.81 2.14 3.32
CA SER A 105 -12.21 0.91 3.85
C SER A 105 -10.94 1.25 4.65
N ALA A 106 -10.45 0.30 5.44
CA ALA A 106 -9.16 0.39 6.11
C ALA A 106 -8.35 -0.88 5.93
N TYR A 107 -7.03 -0.76 5.95
CA TYR A 107 -6.12 -1.92 5.97
C TYR A 107 -5.90 -2.36 7.41
N VAL A 108 -6.28 -3.60 7.71
CA VAL A 108 -6.13 -4.21 9.04
C VAL A 108 -4.99 -5.21 8.99
N GLN A 109 -4.08 -5.14 9.96
CA GLN A 109 -2.95 -6.06 10.10
C GLN A 109 -2.88 -6.59 11.53
N GLY A 110 -2.76 -7.91 11.69
CA GLY A 110 -2.50 -8.55 12.97
C GLY A 110 -1.12 -9.20 13.00
N VAL A 111 -0.35 -8.93 14.05
CA VAL A 111 1.01 -9.45 14.23
C VAL A 111 1.13 -10.25 15.52
N ASN A 112 1.98 -11.29 15.51
CA ASN A 112 2.29 -12.09 16.71
C ASN A 112 3.40 -11.45 17.56
N SER A 113 3.80 -12.13 18.64
CA SER A 113 4.88 -11.71 19.55
C SER A 113 6.23 -11.49 18.88
N ASP A 114 6.47 -12.17 17.76
CA ASP A 114 7.72 -12.11 17.00
C ASP A 114 7.69 -10.99 15.94
N GLY A 115 6.60 -10.21 15.89
CA GLY A 115 6.39 -9.15 14.89
C GLY A 115 5.97 -9.66 13.52
N LYS A 116 5.65 -10.96 13.36
CA LYS A 116 5.21 -11.54 12.09
C LYS A 116 3.73 -11.35 11.85
N ILE A 117 3.37 -11.00 10.61
CA ILE A 117 1.99 -10.89 10.18
C ILE A 117 1.32 -12.27 10.22
N THR A 118 0.19 -12.35 10.91
CA THR A 118 -0.65 -13.55 11.02
C THR A 118 -1.89 -13.45 10.14
N PHE A 119 -2.35 -12.22 9.91
CA PHE A 119 -3.39 -11.89 8.96
C PHE A 119 -3.27 -10.43 8.54
N SER A 120 -3.67 -10.12 7.31
CA SER A 120 -3.88 -8.74 6.88
C SER A 120 -4.88 -8.64 5.72
N GLY A 121 -5.44 -7.46 5.48
CA GLY A 121 -6.36 -7.21 4.36
C GLY A 121 -7.15 -5.91 4.50
N TYR A 122 -7.83 -5.51 3.43
CA TYR A 122 -8.79 -4.40 3.45
C TYR A 122 -10.14 -4.84 4.00
N TYR A 123 -10.77 -3.96 4.77
CA TYR A 123 -12.08 -4.18 5.38
C TYR A 123 -13.00 -2.97 5.17
N PRO A 124 -14.29 -3.20 4.86
CA PRO A 124 -15.23 -2.12 4.60
C PRO A 124 -15.50 -1.31 5.85
N ILE A 125 -15.70 -0.01 5.66
CA ILE A 125 -16.34 0.86 6.64
C ILE A 125 -17.74 1.18 6.13
N ARG A 126 -18.76 0.68 6.83
CA ARG A 126 -20.18 0.91 6.50
C ARG A 126 -20.82 1.62 7.68
N ASP A 127 -21.36 2.81 7.44
CA ASP A 127 -22.01 3.62 8.47
C ASP A 127 -21.14 3.84 9.72
N GLY A 128 -19.84 4.09 9.53
CA GLY A 128 -18.87 4.28 10.63
C GLY A 128 -18.47 2.98 11.36
N ILE A 129 -18.86 1.82 10.83
CA ILE A 129 -18.57 0.51 11.43
C ILE A 129 -17.59 -0.28 10.55
N LEU A 130 -16.49 -0.72 11.14
CA LEU A 130 -15.57 -1.69 10.55
C LEU A 130 -15.76 -3.05 11.23
N SER A 131 -16.08 -4.10 10.47
CA SER A 131 -16.31 -5.43 11.05
C SER A 131 -15.22 -6.42 10.64
N VAL A 132 -14.40 -6.84 11.61
CA VAL A 132 -13.38 -7.88 11.44
C VAL A 132 -13.91 -9.19 12.03
N SER A 133 -14.63 -9.96 11.23
CA SER A 133 -15.16 -11.26 11.64
C SER A 133 -14.13 -12.38 11.44
N THR A 134 -14.40 -13.56 12.02
CA THR A 134 -13.62 -14.77 11.70
C THR A 134 -13.61 -14.90 10.22
N ARG A 135 -12.42 -14.72 9.66
CA ARG A 135 -12.10 -15.25 8.35
C ARG A 135 -12.53 -16.70 8.41
N SER A 136 -13.55 -17.06 7.66
CA SER A 136 -13.47 -18.37 7.06
C SER A 136 -12.23 -18.30 6.18
N ARG A 137 -11.06 -18.64 6.74
CA ARG A 137 -10.10 -19.46 6.00
C ARG A 137 -10.75 -20.82 5.65
N ALA A 138 -12.07 -20.88 5.38
CA ALA A 138 -12.70 -21.89 4.55
C ALA A 138 -12.34 -21.62 3.08
N VAL A 139 -11.09 -21.18 2.84
CA VAL A 139 -10.29 -21.94 1.92
C VAL A 139 -10.36 -23.41 2.37
N GLU A 140 -11.33 -24.16 1.84
CA GLU A 140 -11.33 -25.60 1.92
C GLU A 140 -10.15 -26.10 1.09
N TYR A 141 -8.97 -26.08 1.71
CA TYR A 141 -7.82 -26.77 1.16
C TYR A 141 -8.17 -28.25 1.09
N THR A 142 -7.80 -28.87 -0.03
CA THR A 142 -7.75 -30.31 -0.14
C THR A 142 -7.03 -30.89 1.08
N ASP A 143 -7.62 -31.87 1.77
CA ASP A 143 -6.92 -32.55 2.87
C ASP A 143 -5.60 -33.14 2.33
N ALA A 144 -4.47 -32.80 2.98
CA ALA A 144 -3.15 -33.25 2.55
C ALA A 144 -3.08 -34.77 2.34
N SER A 145 -3.77 -35.56 3.19
CA SER A 145 -3.81 -37.03 3.10
C SER A 145 -4.53 -37.56 1.84
N SER A 146 -5.32 -36.71 1.17
CA SER A 146 -6.01 -37.03 -0.09
C SER A 146 -5.21 -36.64 -1.34
N ILE A 147 -4.12 -35.88 -1.18
CA ILE A 147 -3.24 -35.49 -2.27
C ILE A 147 -2.46 -36.71 -2.75
N ARG A 148 -2.32 -36.82 -4.07
CA ARG A 148 -1.60 -37.89 -4.75
C ARG A 148 -0.47 -37.33 -5.58
N LEU A 149 0.55 -38.16 -5.81
CA LEU A 149 1.72 -37.80 -6.61
C LEU A 149 1.74 -38.54 -7.95
N GLN A 150 2.05 -37.80 -9.01
CA GLN A 150 2.37 -38.34 -10.32
C GLN A 150 3.85 -38.07 -10.60
N GLU A 151 4.70 -39.10 -10.54
CA GLU A 151 6.07 -39.00 -11.04
C GLU A 151 6.02 -38.76 -12.55
N ILE A 152 6.76 -37.74 -13.00
CA ILE A 152 6.78 -37.34 -14.40
C ILE A 152 8.05 -37.92 -15.02
N THR A 153 7.84 -38.89 -15.92
CA THR A 153 8.92 -39.60 -16.61
C THR A 153 8.99 -39.19 -18.07
N GLY A 154 10.13 -39.41 -18.73
CA GLY A 154 10.29 -39.12 -20.16
C GLY A 154 9.33 -39.88 -21.08
N ASP A 155 8.88 -41.07 -20.66
CA ASP A 155 7.90 -41.88 -21.41
C ASP A 155 6.44 -41.46 -21.14
N SER A 156 6.21 -40.55 -20.19
CA SER A 156 4.87 -40.07 -19.86
C SER A 156 4.34 -39.09 -20.93
N PRO A 157 3.01 -38.97 -21.11
CA PRO A 157 2.41 -37.99 -22.02
C PRO A 157 2.70 -36.52 -21.69
N TRP A 158 3.36 -36.24 -20.57
CA TRP A 158 3.74 -34.91 -20.12
C TRP A 158 5.25 -34.69 -20.17
N GLY A 159 6.04 -35.78 -20.25
CA GLY A 159 7.49 -35.74 -20.10
C GLY A 159 8.19 -34.91 -21.17
N ASN A 160 7.63 -34.89 -22.39
CA ASN A 160 8.15 -34.08 -23.49
C ASN A 160 7.95 -32.56 -23.28
N GLY A 161 7.08 -32.16 -22.35
CA GLY A 161 6.78 -30.75 -22.06
C GLY A 161 7.72 -30.09 -21.05
N PHE A 162 8.65 -30.84 -20.45
CA PHE A 162 9.61 -30.35 -19.45
C PHE A 162 10.92 -29.81 -20.07
N GLY A 163 10.93 -29.60 -21.38
CA GLY A 163 12.06 -29.02 -22.10
C GLY A 163 13.35 -29.82 -22.01
N SER A 164 14.45 -29.17 -22.41
CA SER A 164 15.76 -29.81 -22.48
C SER A 164 16.88 -28.83 -22.17
N PHE A 165 17.91 -29.26 -21.46
CA PHE A 165 19.08 -28.43 -21.19
C PHE A 165 20.27 -28.80 -22.08
N ASN A 166 21.23 -27.87 -22.22
CA ASN A 166 22.44 -28.08 -23.02
C ASN A 166 23.69 -28.12 -22.12
N PRO A 167 24.31 -29.30 -21.92
CA PRO A 167 25.52 -29.42 -21.12
C PRO A 167 26.75 -28.73 -21.74
N ASN A 168 26.68 -28.18 -22.95
CA ASN A 168 27.77 -27.52 -23.69
C ASN A 168 27.50 -26.04 -24.04
N GLU A 169 26.48 -25.42 -23.43
CA GLU A 169 26.05 -24.07 -23.81
C GLU A 169 27.19 -23.04 -23.74
N TYR A 170 27.97 -23.04 -22.65
CA TYR A 170 29.08 -22.10 -22.47
C TYR A 170 30.13 -22.21 -23.58
N GLU A 171 30.55 -23.42 -23.96
CA GLU A 171 31.53 -23.63 -25.02
C GLU A 171 31.07 -23.05 -26.37
N ARG A 172 29.77 -23.18 -26.68
CA ARG A 172 29.19 -22.68 -27.94
C ARG A 172 29.28 -21.17 -28.05
N GLU A 173 29.10 -20.46 -26.93
CA GLU A 173 29.19 -19.00 -26.86
C GLU A 173 30.64 -18.52 -26.72
N GLY A 174 31.62 -19.42 -26.87
CA GLY A 174 33.05 -19.13 -26.77
C GLY A 174 33.54 -19.01 -25.32
N MET A 175 32.78 -19.51 -24.36
CA MET A 175 33.07 -19.48 -22.92
C MET A 175 33.67 -20.83 -22.45
N GLN A 176 34.27 -20.88 -21.26
CA GLN A 176 34.84 -22.12 -20.74
C GLN A 176 33.73 -23.17 -20.51
N ALA A 177 33.94 -24.43 -20.91
CA ALA A 177 32.97 -25.54 -20.82
C ALA A 177 32.77 -26.06 -19.37
N CYS A 178 32.49 -25.18 -18.42
CA CYS A 178 32.42 -25.47 -16.99
C CYS A 178 31.21 -26.36 -16.61
N ASN A 179 30.03 -26.11 -17.19
CA ASN A 179 28.85 -26.97 -17.00
C ASN A 179 29.05 -28.37 -17.61
N PHE A 180 29.72 -28.47 -18.77
CA PHE A 180 30.04 -29.74 -19.40
C PHE A 180 30.92 -30.60 -18.51
N HIS A 181 31.94 -30.01 -17.87
CA HIS A 181 32.83 -30.74 -16.98
C HIS A 181 32.05 -31.42 -15.85
N TYR A 182 31.14 -30.69 -15.18
CA TYR A 182 30.29 -31.26 -14.15
C TYR A 182 29.48 -32.45 -14.67
N TRP A 183 28.73 -32.25 -15.76
CA TRP A 183 27.83 -33.28 -16.28
C TRP A 183 28.56 -34.49 -16.88
N ASN A 184 29.50 -34.26 -17.79
CA ASN A 184 30.20 -35.30 -18.51
C ASN A 184 31.26 -36.00 -17.64
N THR A 185 32.13 -35.22 -17.00
CA THR A 185 33.29 -35.78 -16.30
C THR A 185 32.91 -36.28 -14.91
N LEU A 186 31.98 -35.61 -14.22
CA LEU A 186 31.68 -35.92 -12.82
C LEU A 186 30.37 -36.69 -12.66
N LYS A 187 29.29 -36.33 -13.35
CA LYS A 187 28.08 -37.17 -13.35
C LYS A 187 28.15 -38.33 -14.36
N GLY A 188 29.23 -38.43 -15.14
CA GLY A 188 29.51 -39.57 -16.02
C GLY A 188 28.62 -39.62 -17.26
N TRP A 189 28.05 -38.50 -17.67
CA TRP A 189 27.18 -38.44 -18.85
C TRP A 189 27.97 -38.44 -20.15
N ASN A 190 27.96 -39.58 -20.85
CA ASN A 190 28.58 -39.76 -22.15
C ASN A 190 27.72 -39.15 -23.28
N GLY A 191 27.93 -37.87 -23.60
CA GLY A 191 27.08 -37.05 -24.47
C GLY A 191 27.40 -37.06 -25.98
N ALA A 192 26.55 -37.73 -26.78
CA ALA A 192 26.54 -37.57 -28.24
C ALA A 192 25.47 -36.57 -28.76
N ILE A 193 24.61 -36.01 -27.90
CA ILE A 193 23.43 -35.21 -28.28
C ILE A 193 23.47 -33.84 -27.59
N LYS A 194 23.15 -32.77 -28.34
CA LYS A 194 23.23 -31.36 -27.90
C LYS A 194 22.18 -30.92 -26.88
N TYR A 195 21.04 -31.60 -26.81
CA TYR A 195 19.94 -31.29 -25.90
C TYR A 195 19.48 -32.57 -25.20
N LYS A 196 19.23 -32.47 -23.88
CA LYS A 196 18.80 -33.61 -23.06
C LYS A 196 17.57 -33.27 -22.23
N PRO A 197 16.59 -34.19 -22.09
CA PRO A 197 15.43 -33.97 -21.23
C PRO A 197 15.87 -33.62 -19.82
N ILE A 198 15.22 -32.62 -19.22
CA ILE A 198 15.48 -32.25 -17.81
C ILE A 198 15.20 -33.41 -16.84
N LEU A 199 14.29 -34.31 -17.24
CA LEU A 199 13.87 -35.50 -16.50
C LEU A 199 14.97 -36.56 -16.40
N ASP A 200 16.05 -36.46 -17.18
CA ASP A 200 17.23 -37.33 -17.03
C ASP A 200 18.06 -36.94 -15.78
N VAL A 201 17.82 -35.75 -15.20
CA VAL A 201 18.56 -35.20 -14.06
C VAL A 201 17.72 -35.13 -12.80
N PHE A 202 16.49 -34.66 -12.95
CA PHE A 202 15.64 -34.28 -11.84
C PHE A 202 14.36 -35.09 -11.86
N SER A 203 13.95 -35.53 -10.67
CA SER A 203 12.63 -36.11 -10.46
C SER A 203 11.61 -35.01 -10.21
N PHE A 204 10.62 -34.90 -11.09
CA PHE A 204 9.48 -34.00 -10.93
C PHE A 204 8.22 -34.79 -10.58
N TYR A 205 7.41 -34.21 -9.69
CA TYR A 205 6.16 -34.79 -9.23
C TYR A 205 5.03 -33.78 -9.39
N GLY A 206 4.00 -34.18 -10.14
CA GLY A 206 2.73 -33.46 -10.20
C GLY A 206 1.85 -33.81 -9.00
N MET A 207 1.22 -32.82 -8.39
CA MET A 207 0.29 -33.02 -7.26
C MET A 207 -1.17 -32.86 -7.73
N TYR A 208 -2.03 -33.78 -7.31
CA TYR A 208 -3.46 -33.76 -7.67
C TYR A 208 -4.35 -34.39 -6.59
N SER A 209 -5.64 -34.14 -6.68
CA SER A 209 -6.65 -34.75 -5.81
C SER A 209 -7.86 -35.20 -6.64
N GLY A 210 -8.07 -36.52 -6.76
CA GLY A 210 -9.18 -37.08 -7.53
C GLY A 210 -8.72 -37.88 -8.74
N GLY A 211 -9.09 -37.44 -9.94
CA GLY A 211 -8.94 -38.18 -11.21
C GLY A 211 -7.49 -38.30 -11.70
N THR A 212 -7.17 -37.72 -12.84
CA THR A 212 -5.80 -37.66 -13.38
C THR A 212 -5.15 -36.33 -13.04
N PHE A 213 -3.82 -36.29 -13.03
CA PHE A 213 -3.05 -35.08 -12.68
C PHE A 213 -3.48 -33.84 -13.48
N ASN A 214 -3.65 -33.95 -14.80
CA ASN A 214 -4.03 -32.83 -15.67
C ASN A 214 -5.44 -32.27 -15.42
N ASP A 215 -6.38 -33.10 -14.95
CA ASP A 215 -7.79 -32.72 -14.79
C ASP A 215 -8.12 -32.34 -13.34
N SER A 216 -7.27 -32.75 -12.39
CA SER A 216 -7.51 -32.60 -10.95
C SER A 216 -6.29 -32.10 -10.18
N TYR A 217 -5.39 -31.38 -10.84
CA TYR A 217 -4.25 -30.71 -10.20
C TYR A 217 -4.72 -29.77 -9.08
N LEU A 218 -3.86 -29.55 -8.09
CA LEU A 218 -4.16 -28.64 -6.99
C LEU A 218 -4.35 -27.22 -7.52
N LYS A 219 -5.49 -26.62 -7.22
CA LYS A 219 -5.79 -25.22 -7.56
C LYS A 219 -5.59 -24.34 -6.34
N GLY A 220 -5.21 -23.10 -6.60
CA GLY A 220 -5.26 -22.06 -5.58
C GLY A 220 -6.70 -21.87 -5.12
N CYS A 221 -6.83 -21.53 -3.86
CA CYS A 221 -8.13 -21.21 -3.30
C CYS A 221 -8.23 -19.71 -3.07
N TYR A 222 -9.42 -19.16 -3.25
CA TYR A 222 -9.67 -17.75 -3.05
C TYR A 222 -10.28 -17.52 -1.67
N ASP A 223 -9.96 -16.38 -1.07
CA ASP A 223 -10.60 -15.93 0.16
C ASP A 223 -12.13 -15.76 -0.07
N ASP A 224 -12.93 -15.58 0.97
CA ASP A 224 -14.33 -15.17 0.86
C ASP A 224 -14.51 -13.64 1.05
N ILE A 225 -13.44 -12.94 1.46
CA ILE A 225 -13.43 -11.47 1.66
C ILE A 225 -13.97 -10.72 0.43
N GLU A 226 -14.94 -9.83 0.67
CA GLU A 226 -15.60 -9.01 -0.36
C GLU A 226 -14.70 -7.90 -0.92
N GLU A 227 -13.70 -7.44 -0.17
CA GLU A 227 -12.83 -6.33 -0.56
C GLU A 227 -11.44 -6.86 -0.95
N GLY A 228 -11.25 -7.05 -2.25
CA GLY A 228 -9.93 -7.30 -2.82
C GLY A 228 -8.94 -6.15 -2.56
N THR A 229 -7.68 -6.35 -2.90
CA THR A 229 -6.66 -5.30 -2.86
C THR A 229 -6.89 -4.30 -4.01
N PRO A 230 -7.04 -2.99 -3.74
CA PRO A 230 -7.19 -1.99 -4.78
C PRO A 230 -5.89 -1.80 -5.58
N CYS A 231 -6.02 -1.54 -6.89
CA CYS A 231 -4.86 -1.32 -7.75
C CYS A 231 -4.08 -0.07 -7.37
N SER A 232 -4.74 0.95 -6.79
CA SER A 232 -4.12 2.14 -6.19
C SER A 232 -3.08 1.82 -5.12
N THR A 233 -3.17 0.65 -4.48
CA THR A 233 -2.16 0.16 -3.56
C THR A 233 -1.01 -0.53 -4.29
N LEU A 234 -1.33 -1.30 -5.33
CA LEU A 234 -0.34 -2.06 -6.10
C LEU A 234 0.58 -1.15 -6.91
N ILE A 235 0.16 0.04 -7.34
CA ILE A 235 1.00 0.95 -8.13
C ILE A 235 2.31 1.33 -7.40
N HIS A 236 2.31 1.30 -6.06
CA HIS A 236 3.51 1.59 -5.27
C HIS A 236 4.51 0.44 -5.26
N ILE A 237 4.07 -0.75 -5.67
CA ILE A 237 4.93 -1.89 -5.92
C ILE A 237 5.24 -1.95 -7.43
N VAL A 238 4.25 -1.94 -8.31
CA VAL A 238 4.41 -2.33 -9.73
C VAL A 238 4.04 -1.26 -10.77
N GLY A 239 3.61 -0.07 -10.34
CA GLY A 239 3.35 1.07 -11.24
C GLY A 239 4.64 1.73 -11.72
N GLU A 240 4.55 2.74 -12.59
CA GLU A 240 5.70 3.42 -13.21
C GLU A 240 6.72 3.95 -12.17
N LYS A 241 6.24 4.35 -10.99
CA LYS A 241 7.07 4.83 -9.87
C LYS A 241 7.24 3.80 -8.75
N GLY A 242 6.73 2.59 -8.96
CA GLY A 242 6.84 1.47 -8.02
C GLY A 242 8.25 0.88 -7.98
N VAL A 243 8.50 0.09 -6.93
CA VAL A 243 9.79 -0.59 -6.71
C VAL A 243 10.06 -1.66 -7.77
N PHE A 244 9.02 -2.29 -8.29
CA PHE A 244 9.03 -3.39 -9.25
C PHE A 244 8.15 -3.06 -10.45
N HIS A 245 8.35 -1.87 -11.03
CA HIS A 245 7.59 -1.42 -12.21
C HIS A 245 7.77 -2.38 -13.39
N GLU A 246 6.75 -2.50 -14.23
CA GLU A 246 6.83 -3.28 -15.48
C GLU A 246 7.89 -2.74 -16.44
N GLY A 247 8.78 -3.61 -16.94
CA GLY A 247 9.78 -3.31 -17.96
C GLY A 247 11.08 -2.67 -17.43
N VAL A 248 11.69 -1.79 -18.25
CA VAL A 248 13.01 -1.18 -17.99
C VAL A 248 12.91 0.35 -18.02
N VAL A 249 13.29 1.04 -16.94
CA VAL A 249 13.31 2.50 -16.85
C VAL A 249 14.72 3.06 -16.94
N ASP A 250 14.94 4.04 -17.81
CA ASP A 250 16.24 4.68 -18.07
C ASP A 250 17.40 3.71 -18.34
N GLY A 251 17.05 2.56 -18.90
CA GLY A 251 17.98 1.47 -19.20
C GLY A 251 18.39 0.64 -17.99
N HIS A 252 17.66 0.69 -16.88
CA HIS A 252 17.88 -0.14 -15.71
C HIS A 252 16.61 -0.92 -15.36
N CYS A 253 16.73 -2.23 -15.21
CA CYS A 253 15.67 -3.08 -14.70
C CYS A 253 15.70 -3.15 -13.17
N ASN A 254 14.62 -3.63 -12.54
CA ASN A 254 14.49 -3.65 -11.08
C ASN A 254 15.60 -4.45 -10.38
N ILE A 255 15.97 -5.61 -10.93
CA ILE A 255 17.08 -6.41 -10.40
C ILE A 255 18.42 -5.65 -10.41
N ASN A 256 18.64 -4.77 -11.41
CA ASN A 256 19.85 -3.95 -11.51
C ASN A 256 19.77 -2.75 -10.55
N LEU A 257 18.63 -2.04 -10.54
CA LEU A 257 18.39 -0.84 -9.74
C LEU A 257 18.52 -1.11 -8.24
N TYR A 258 18.01 -2.27 -7.79
CA TYR A 258 17.95 -2.64 -6.39
C TYR A 258 18.93 -3.77 -6.01
N SER A 259 19.92 -4.05 -6.86
CA SER A 259 20.86 -5.18 -6.70
C SER A 259 21.50 -5.26 -5.31
N GLU A 260 21.96 -4.14 -4.73
CA GLU A 260 22.57 -4.12 -3.38
C GLU A 260 21.62 -4.58 -2.27
N ARG A 261 20.30 -4.37 -2.45
CA ARG A 261 19.25 -4.73 -1.50
C ARG A 261 18.72 -6.12 -1.75
N LEU A 262 18.52 -6.49 -3.02
CA LEU A 262 17.94 -7.76 -3.43
C LEU A 262 18.94 -8.94 -3.41
N LYS A 263 20.23 -8.65 -3.58
CA LYS A 263 21.33 -9.64 -3.66
C LYS A 263 20.94 -10.87 -4.49
N PRO A 264 20.51 -10.69 -5.75
CA PRO A 264 19.94 -11.77 -6.54
C PRO A 264 20.91 -12.93 -6.80
N GLU A 265 22.23 -12.68 -6.67
CA GLU A 265 23.28 -13.68 -6.72
C GLU A 265 23.23 -14.72 -5.58
N ASP A 266 22.66 -14.37 -4.43
CA ASP A 266 22.43 -15.29 -3.30
C ASP A 266 21.24 -16.23 -3.58
N GLY A 267 20.35 -15.83 -4.49
CA GLY A 267 19.12 -16.54 -4.81
C GLY A 267 18.03 -16.39 -3.76
N VAL A 268 16.98 -17.20 -3.90
CA VAL A 268 15.89 -17.26 -2.93
C VAL A 268 15.80 -18.66 -2.33
N ILE A 269 16.06 -18.74 -1.03
CA ILE A 269 15.87 -19.93 -0.20
C ILE A 269 15.20 -19.48 1.09
N TYR A 270 13.99 -19.96 1.34
CA TYR A 270 13.32 -19.69 2.62
C TYR A 270 13.59 -20.80 3.62
N ARG A 271 13.62 -20.43 4.91
CA ARG A 271 13.77 -21.37 6.01
C ARG A 271 12.46 -21.53 6.77
N SER A 272 11.95 -22.75 6.85
CA SER A 272 10.69 -23.03 7.54
C SER A 272 10.78 -22.76 9.05
N ASP A 273 9.74 -22.14 9.61
CA ASP A 273 9.56 -21.96 11.05
C ASP A 273 9.10 -23.22 11.80
N GLY A 274 8.70 -24.25 11.06
CA GLY A 274 7.91 -25.35 11.58
C GLY A 274 6.43 -25.00 11.49
N GLY A 275 5.68 -25.73 10.66
CA GLY A 275 4.27 -25.42 10.39
C GLY A 275 3.95 -25.31 8.90
N GLU A 276 2.85 -24.63 8.60
CA GLU A 276 2.37 -24.41 7.24
C GLU A 276 3.21 -23.36 6.52
N ILE A 277 3.45 -23.56 5.22
CA ILE A 277 4.02 -22.56 4.33
C ILE A 277 2.99 -22.24 3.24
N VAL A 278 2.68 -20.96 3.08
CA VAL A 278 1.61 -20.48 2.18
C VAL A 278 2.18 -19.46 1.22
N LEU A 279 1.88 -19.62 -0.08
CA LEU A 279 2.08 -18.59 -1.09
C LEU A 279 0.75 -17.93 -1.42
N LYS A 280 0.67 -16.62 -1.23
CA LYS A 280 -0.46 -15.78 -1.62
C LYS A 280 -0.10 -15.07 -2.92
N TYR A 281 -0.72 -15.44 -4.04
CA TYR A 281 -0.48 -14.84 -5.36
C TYR A 281 -1.12 -13.46 -5.41
N VAL A 282 -0.34 -12.38 -5.27
CA VAL A 282 -0.86 -11.01 -5.07
C VAL A 282 -0.91 -10.16 -6.33
N TYR A 283 -0.03 -10.43 -7.31
CA TYR A 283 0.04 -9.72 -8.57
C TYR A 283 0.74 -10.59 -9.61
N GLY A 284 0.52 -10.33 -10.90
CA GLY A 284 1.37 -10.86 -11.94
C GLY A 284 1.07 -10.24 -13.29
N ALA A 285 2.11 -9.87 -14.03
CA ALA A 285 2.07 -9.35 -15.39
C ALA A 285 2.55 -10.36 -16.46
N GLY A 286 2.77 -11.63 -16.09
CA GLY A 286 3.33 -12.61 -17.01
C GLY A 286 2.50 -12.87 -18.28
N ILE A 287 3.15 -12.81 -19.44
CA ILE A 287 2.54 -13.14 -20.75
C ILE A 287 2.56 -14.66 -21.00
N PHE A 288 3.41 -15.40 -20.29
CA PHE A 288 3.63 -16.83 -20.54
C PHE A 288 2.73 -17.73 -19.68
N SER A 289 2.31 -18.86 -20.25
CA SER A 289 1.53 -19.88 -19.52
C SER A 289 2.43 -20.76 -18.66
N ASN A 290 2.91 -20.23 -17.54
CA ASN A 290 3.92 -20.87 -16.71
C ASN A 290 3.38 -22.03 -15.87
N SER A 291 4.27 -22.90 -15.41
CA SER A 291 4.04 -23.76 -14.24
C SER A 291 5.04 -23.40 -13.15
N PHE A 292 4.67 -23.59 -11.89
CA PHE A 292 5.47 -23.16 -10.74
C PHE A 292 5.54 -24.26 -9.69
N GLY A 293 6.69 -24.39 -9.03
CA GLY A 293 6.90 -25.42 -8.03
C GLY A 293 8.01 -25.13 -7.05
N TYR A 294 8.24 -26.08 -6.16
CA TYR A 294 9.19 -25.97 -5.07
C TYR A 294 9.91 -27.29 -4.83
N PHE A 295 10.97 -27.22 -4.03
CA PHE A 295 11.70 -28.35 -3.51
C PHE A 295 12.26 -27.98 -2.15
N TYR A 296 12.64 -28.99 -1.38
CA TYR A 296 13.12 -28.79 -0.02
C TYR A 296 14.26 -29.74 0.33
N TYR A 297 15.10 -29.29 1.25
CA TYR A 297 16.26 -30.04 1.72
C TYR A 297 16.66 -29.60 3.14
N PRO A 298 17.26 -30.50 3.94
CA PRO A 298 17.68 -30.16 5.28
C PRO A 298 18.82 -29.14 5.30
N GLU A 299 18.99 -28.46 6.43
CA GLU A 299 20.17 -27.62 6.66
C GLU A 299 21.47 -28.43 6.52
N GLY A 300 22.47 -27.82 5.88
CA GLY A 300 23.77 -28.46 5.64
C GLY A 300 23.78 -29.50 4.52
N ALA A 301 22.71 -29.61 3.73
CA ALA A 301 22.68 -30.48 2.55
C ALA A 301 23.82 -30.14 1.57
N THR A 302 24.45 -31.17 1.01
CA THR A 302 25.48 -31.01 -0.03
C THR A 302 24.85 -30.56 -1.35
N THR A 303 25.64 -29.98 -2.24
CA THR A 303 25.22 -29.63 -3.62
C THR A 303 24.55 -30.81 -4.33
N GLN A 304 25.08 -32.03 -4.13
CA GLN A 304 24.50 -33.24 -4.70
C GLN A 304 23.10 -33.54 -4.13
N GLN A 305 22.92 -33.44 -2.81
CA GLN A 305 21.62 -33.66 -2.17
C GLN A 305 20.58 -32.64 -2.63
N ILE A 306 20.97 -31.37 -2.81
CA ILE A 306 20.08 -30.32 -3.32
C ILE A 306 19.65 -30.63 -4.77
N MET A 307 20.59 -31.05 -5.62
CA MET A 307 20.29 -31.43 -7.00
C MET A 307 19.33 -32.65 -7.04
N GLU A 308 19.56 -33.64 -6.19
CA GLU A 308 18.79 -34.90 -6.15
C GLU A 308 17.45 -34.78 -5.40
N ALA A 309 17.20 -33.68 -4.68
CA ALA A 309 15.94 -33.45 -3.98
C ALA A 309 14.73 -33.55 -4.95
N PRO A 310 13.60 -34.16 -4.55
CA PRO A 310 12.42 -34.21 -5.41
C PRO A 310 11.83 -32.82 -5.65
N LYS A 311 11.35 -32.57 -6.88
CA LYS A 311 10.79 -31.29 -7.32
C LYS A 311 9.27 -31.42 -7.44
N PHE A 312 8.51 -30.63 -6.69
CA PHE A 312 7.05 -30.73 -6.60
C PHE A 312 6.40 -29.57 -7.35
N MET A 313 5.49 -29.89 -8.27
CA MET A 313 4.72 -28.89 -9.00
C MET A 313 3.54 -28.42 -8.13
N LEU A 314 3.62 -27.17 -7.66
CA LEU A 314 2.57 -26.54 -6.86
C LEU A 314 1.43 -26.05 -7.73
N MET A 315 1.78 -25.35 -8.82
CA MET A 315 0.84 -24.79 -9.77
C MET A 315 1.13 -25.40 -11.14
N TYR A 316 0.22 -26.28 -11.59
CA TYR A 316 0.26 -26.77 -12.97
C TYR A 316 0.03 -25.62 -13.95
N ASP A 317 -0.90 -24.72 -13.62
CA ASP A 317 -1.10 -23.44 -14.29
C ASP A 317 -0.80 -22.29 -13.31
N ALA A 318 0.37 -21.69 -13.46
CA ALA A 318 0.85 -20.58 -12.64
C ALA A 318 0.55 -19.21 -13.24
N SER A 319 -0.26 -19.15 -14.30
CA SER A 319 -0.58 -17.88 -14.94
C SER A 319 -1.42 -16.94 -14.06
N PRO A 320 -1.29 -15.61 -14.22
CA PRO A 320 -2.10 -14.64 -13.48
C PRO A 320 -3.60 -14.86 -13.68
N TRP A 321 -4.04 -15.23 -14.89
CA TRP A 321 -5.48 -15.33 -15.20
C TRP A 321 -6.23 -16.44 -14.46
N ASN A 322 -5.52 -17.46 -13.95
CA ASN A 322 -6.10 -18.53 -13.14
C ASN A 322 -5.76 -18.44 -11.65
N ASN A 323 -4.97 -17.45 -11.24
CA ASN A 323 -4.51 -17.29 -9.87
C ASN A 323 -4.86 -15.93 -9.25
N LEU A 324 -5.48 -15.03 -10.03
CA LEU A 324 -6.04 -13.76 -9.58
C LEU A 324 -7.48 -13.62 -10.05
N GLN A 325 -8.32 -13.06 -9.17
CA GLN A 325 -9.64 -12.56 -9.55
C GLN A 325 -9.69 -11.04 -9.52
N ARG A 326 -10.62 -10.47 -10.26
CA ARG A 326 -10.76 -9.03 -10.49
C ARG A 326 -12.22 -8.60 -10.41
N ASN A 327 -12.44 -7.39 -9.90
CA ASN A 327 -13.73 -6.70 -9.95
C ASN A 327 -13.53 -5.26 -10.49
N ALA A 328 -14.17 -4.92 -11.63
CA ALA A 328 -14.04 -3.61 -12.27
C ALA A 328 -15.15 -2.59 -11.93
N GLY A 329 -16.02 -2.90 -10.96
CA GLY A 329 -17.06 -1.97 -10.52
C GLY A 329 -18.09 -1.64 -11.62
N ASP A 330 -18.43 -2.62 -12.47
CA ASP A 330 -19.35 -2.51 -13.62
C ASP A 330 -20.83 -2.74 -13.23
N GLY A 331 -21.13 -2.87 -11.94
CA GLY A 331 -22.47 -3.26 -11.48
C GLY A 331 -22.72 -4.77 -11.46
N TYR A 332 -21.67 -5.59 -11.51
CA TYR A 332 -21.72 -7.00 -11.10
C TYR A 332 -20.89 -7.18 -9.83
N SER A 333 -21.54 -7.63 -8.76
CA SER A 333 -20.99 -7.76 -7.41
C SER A 333 -20.07 -8.99 -7.22
N ASN A 334 -19.49 -9.54 -8.30
CA ASN A 334 -18.77 -10.81 -8.25
C ASN A 334 -17.34 -10.65 -8.75
N PHE A 335 -16.37 -11.15 -7.97
CA PHE A 335 -15.01 -11.35 -8.44
C PHE A 335 -14.98 -12.46 -9.47
N GLU A 336 -14.29 -12.22 -10.58
CA GLU A 336 -14.11 -13.20 -11.64
C GLU A 336 -12.64 -13.42 -11.91
N ASN A 337 -12.27 -14.63 -12.31
CA ASN A 337 -10.92 -14.88 -12.81
C ASN A 337 -10.62 -13.91 -13.96
N ILE A 338 -9.42 -13.34 -13.96
CA ILE A 338 -9.03 -12.28 -14.91
C ILE A 338 -9.24 -12.69 -16.37
N GLY A 339 -9.15 -14.00 -16.69
CA GLY A 339 -9.41 -14.54 -18.03
C GLY A 339 -10.89 -14.73 -18.43
N GLY A 340 -11.86 -14.31 -17.61
CA GLY A 340 -13.27 -14.71 -17.70
C GLY A 340 -14.14 -14.05 -18.76
N HIS A 341 -13.96 -12.77 -19.08
CA HIS A 341 -14.87 -12.06 -20.00
C HIS A 341 -14.44 -12.19 -21.47
N GLY A 342 -15.03 -13.16 -22.19
CA GLY A 342 -14.88 -13.27 -23.66
C GLY A 342 -14.93 -14.69 -24.26
N THR A 343 -15.05 -15.73 -23.43
CA THR A 343 -14.93 -17.14 -23.86
C THR A 343 -16.27 -17.85 -24.08
N GLU A 344 -17.40 -17.28 -23.64
CA GLU A 344 -18.70 -17.97 -23.58
C GLU A 344 -19.32 -18.33 -24.95
N ASN A 345 -18.86 -17.73 -26.04
CA ASN A 345 -19.38 -18.00 -27.40
C ASN A 345 -18.30 -18.40 -28.42
N LYS A 346 -17.07 -18.69 -27.98
CA LYS A 346 -16.00 -19.14 -28.88
C LYS A 346 -15.77 -20.63 -28.67
N THR A 347 -16.17 -21.42 -29.66
CA THR A 347 -15.87 -22.85 -29.71
C THR A 347 -14.36 -23.06 -29.57
N ILE A 348 -13.99 -23.88 -28.59
CA ILE A 348 -12.66 -24.23 -28.06
C ILE A 348 -11.64 -24.72 -29.14
N LEU A 349 -12.04 -24.80 -30.42
CA LEU A 349 -11.25 -25.36 -31.50
C LEU A 349 -10.88 -24.39 -32.62
N THR A 350 -11.27 -23.10 -32.57
CA THR A 350 -10.94 -22.15 -33.66
C THR A 350 -10.35 -20.79 -33.26
N GLN A 351 -9.87 -20.63 -32.02
CA GLN A 351 -8.89 -19.59 -31.69
C GLN A 351 -7.85 -20.19 -30.74
N VAL A 352 -6.71 -20.59 -31.32
CA VAL A 352 -5.52 -20.91 -30.57
C VAL A 352 -4.98 -19.59 -30.00
N GLY A 353 -4.90 -19.51 -28.67
CA GLY A 353 -4.66 -18.29 -27.88
C GLY A 353 -6.00 -17.73 -27.39
N ILE A 354 -6.38 -17.81 -26.11
CA ILE A 354 -5.78 -17.00 -25.04
C ILE A 354 -5.08 -15.81 -25.70
N ASP A 355 -5.85 -14.79 -26.00
CA ASP A 355 -5.32 -13.48 -26.31
C ASP A 355 -4.44 -13.06 -25.12
N ASN A 356 -3.12 -13.07 -25.34
CA ASN A 356 -2.04 -12.72 -24.42
C ASN A 356 -2.23 -11.39 -23.65
N TYR A 357 -3.30 -10.63 -23.92
CA TYR A 357 -3.76 -9.47 -23.16
C TYR A 357 -4.36 -9.80 -21.78
N SER A 358 -4.70 -11.06 -21.49
CA SER A 358 -5.26 -11.43 -20.17
C SER A 358 -4.20 -11.53 -19.06
N GLY A 359 -2.96 -11.95 -19.36
CA GLY A 359 -1.85 -11.99 -18.40
C GLY A 359 -1.31 -10.61 -18.06
N MET A 360 -1.20 -9.74 -19.07
CA MET A 360 -0.88 -8.32 -18.92
C MET A 360 -2.02 -7.47 -18.36
N ARG A 361 -3.19 -8.05 -18.06
CA ARG A 361 -4.38 -7.25 -17.71
C ARG A 361 -4.18 -6.44 -16.44
N THR A 362 -3.51 -7.03 -15.45
CA THR A 362 -3.13 -6.37 -14.20
C THR A 362 -2.22 -5.15 -14.43
N ALA A 363 -1.19 -5.29 -15.28
CA ALA A 363 -0.32 -4.20 -15.69
C ALA A 363 -1.07 -3.10 -16.47
N ASN A 364 -2.00 -3.50 -17.35
CA ASN A 364 -2.86 -2.54 -18.07
C ASN A 364 -3.77 -1.77 -17.12
N ASP A 365 -4.39 -2.44 -16.13
CA ASP A 365 -5.22 -1.79 -15.12
C ASP A 365 -4.41 -0.80 -14.26
N VAL A 366 -3.17 -1.15 -13.89
CA VAL A 366 -2.23 -0.25 -13.20
C VAL A 366 -1.92 0.98 -14.06
N ASN A 367 -1.52 0.77 -15.31
CA ASN A 367 -1.24 1.86 -16.25
C ASN A 367 -2.48 2.74 -16.50
N ASP A 368 -3.66 2.15 -16.63
CA ASP A 368 -4.91 2.89 -16.81
C ASP A 368 -5.25 3.73 -15.56
N TYR A 369 -5.02 3.19 -14.36
CA TYR A 369 -5.20 3.94 -13.11
C TYR A 369 -4.21 5.13 -13.03
N GLU A 370 -2.91 4.90 -13.26
CA GLU A 370 -1.89 5.95 -13.20
C GLU A 370 -2.12 7.08 -14.22
N ASN A 371 -2.68 6.75 -15.40
CA ASN A 371 -3.04 7.72 -16.43
C ASN A 371 -4.41 8.38 -16.23
N ASN A 372 -5.09 8.13 -15.11
CA ASN A 372 -6.46 8.57 -14.82
C ASN A 372 -7.48 8.18 -15.92
N SER A 373 -7.21 7.11 -16.68
CA SER A 373 -8.09 6.56 -17.71
C SER A 373 -8.89 5.35 -17.24
N GLY A 374 -8.50 4.74 -16.12
CA GLY A 374 -9.11 3.58 -15.50
C GLY A 374 -9.75 3.85 -14.14
N LYS A 375 -10.42 2.84 -13.58
CA LYS A 375 -10.94 2.84 -12.21
C LYS A 375 -9.92 2.21 -11.26
N ASP A 376 -10.08 2.45 -9.96
CA ASP A 376 -9.38 1.67 -8.94
C ASP A 376 -9.96 0.24 -8.86
N VAL A 377 -9.34 -0.68 -9.60
CA VAL A 377 -9.80 -2.08 -9.73
C VAL A 377 -9.40 -2.88 -8.51
N LEU A 378 -10.29 -3.76 -8.02
CA LEU A 378 -10.00 -4.64 -6.89
C LEU A 378 -9.50 -6.01 -7.36
N TYR A 379 -8.45 -6.52 -6.71
CA TYR A 379 -7.88 -7.85 -6.96
C TYR A 379 -8.03 -8.80 -5.80
N LYS A 380 -8.36 -10.05 -6.09
CA LYS A 380 -8.41 -11.11 -5.09
C LYS A 380 -7.32 -12.15 -5.35
N PRO A 381 -6.44 -12.38 -4.37
CA PRO A 381 -5.35 -13.34 -4.48
C PRO A 381 -5.86 -14.77 -4.32
N SER A 382 -5.17 -15.72 -4.95
CA SER A 382 -5.27 -17.14 -4.61
C SER A 382 -4.19 -17.54 -3.61
N TYR A 383 -4.50 -18.53 -2.78
CA TYR A 383 -3.62 -19.06 -1.75
C TYR A 383 -3.25 -20.50 -2.05
N HIS A 384 -1.96 -20.81 -1.93
CA HIS A 384 -1.39 -22.12 -2.23
C HIS A 384 -0.55 -22.61 -1.06
N LYS A 385 -0.95 -23.73 -0.45
CA LYS A 385 -0.17 -24.39 0.62
C LYS A 385 0.84 -25.36 0.03
N LEU A 386 2.09 -25.28 0.48
CA LEU A 386 3.10 -26.28 0.15
C LEU A 386 2.81 -27.58 0.90
N VAL A 387 3.11 -28.73 0.29
CA VAL A 387 2.90 -30.06 0.85
C VAL A 387 4.25 -30.70 1.16
N TYR A 388 4.44 -31.08 2.42
CA TYR A 388 5.62 -31.82 2.84
C TYR A 388 5.37 -33.33 2.70
N TYR A 389 6.40 -34.04 2.23
CA TYR A 389 6.46 -35.49 2.18
C TYR A 389 7.75 -35.94 2.88
N GLU A 390 7.66 -36.98 3.70
CA GLU A 390 8.85 -37.70 4.12
C GLU A 390 9.50 -38.37 2.91
N LEU A 391 10.83 -38.41 2.90
CA LEU A 391 11.60 -39.06 1.83
C LEU A 391 12.11 -40.42 2.31
N ASP A 392 12.08 -41.41 1.43
CA ASP A 392 12.66 -42.73 1.68
C ASP A 392 14.19 -42.72 1.52
N SER A 393 14.81 -43.90 1.66
CA SER A 393 16.27 -44.06 1.55
C SER A 393 16.83 -43.75 0.15
N ASP A 394 15.99 -43.72 -0.88
CA ASP A 394 16.35 -43.42 -2.26
C ASP A 394 15.97 -41.97 -2.64
N ASN A 395 15.68 -41.11 -1.66
CA ASN A 395 15.19 -39.74 -1.82
C ASN A 395 13.85 -39.62 -2.57
N LYS A 396 13.03 -40.67 -2.57
CA LYS A 396 11.69 -40.62 -3.17
C LYS A 396 10.64 -40.21 -2.12
N PRO A 397 9.64 -39.41 -2.51
CA PRO A 397 8.57 -39.01 -1.60
C PRO A 397 7.68 -40.20 -1.22
N ILE A 398 7.39 -40.33 0.06
CA ILE A 398 6.46 -41.31 0.61
C ILE A 398 5.06 -40.70 0.56
N GLU A 399 4.27 -41.06 -0.45
CA GLU A 399 2.95 -40.44 -0.71
C GLU A 399 2.00 -40.44 0.50
N GLY A 400 2.01 -41.52 1.31
CA GLY A 400 1.19 -41.63 2.51
C GLY A 400 1.59 -40.72 3.68
N SER A 401 2.68 -39.96 3.56
CA SER A 401 3.19 -39.03 4.58
C SER A 401 2.79 -37.56 4.34
N ALA A 402 2.00 -37.30 3.29
CA ALA A 402 1.60 -35.95 2.88
C ALA A 402 1.02 -35.14 4.06
N THR A 403 1.61 -33.98 4.33
CA THR A 403 1.16 -33.05 5.37
C THR A 403 1.43 -31.60 4.97
N TYR A 404 0.65 -30.66 5.49
CA TYR A 404 0.93 -29.23 5.34
C TYR A 404 1.97 -28.71 6.34
N THR A 405 2.41 -29.55 7.29
CA THR A 405 3.37 -29.15 8.32
C THR A 405 4.80 -29.50 7.91
N PHE A 406 5.61 -28.48 7.63
CA PHE A 406 7.04 -28.61 7.40
C PHE A 406 7.82 -28.72 8.71
N PRO A 407 8.92 -29.51 8.74
CA PRO A 407 9.87 -29.47 9.84
C PRO A 407 10.56 -28.10 9.94
N LYS A 408 10.73 -27.59 11.17
CA LYS A 408 11.49 -26.36 11.44
C LYS A 408 12.92 -26.48 10.91
N GLY A 409 13.41 -25.44 10.24
CA GLY A 409 14.76 -25.36 9.69
C GLY A 409 14.95 -26.04 8.33
N MET A 410 13.90 -26.58 7.73
CA MET A 410 13.94 -27.05 6.34
C MET A 410 14.15 -25.87 5.39
N ASN A 411 15.05 -26.01 4.43
CA ASN A 411 15.27 -25.02 3.38
C ASN A 411 14.31 -25.31 2.21
N ILE A 412 13.70 -24.26 1.67
CA ILE A 412 12.73 -24.32 0.57
C ILE A 412 13.27 -23.49 -0.60
N GLY A 413 13.48 -24.15 -1.74
CA GLY A 413 13.78 -23.51 -3.02
C GLY A 413 12.62 -23.62 -3.99
N PHE A 414 12.61 -22.79 -5.03
CA PHE A 414 11.54 -22.71 -6.02
C PHE A 414 12.05 -22.95 -7.43
N PHE A 415 11.13 -23.30 -8.33
CA PHE A 415 11.38 -23.33 -9.75
C PHE A 415 10.16 -22.90 -10.55
N ILE A 416 10.43 -22.36 -11.74
CA ILE A 416 9.42 -22.03 -12.75
C ILE A 416 9.75 -22.83 -14.01
N LEU A 417 8.70 -23.32 -14.68
CA LEU A 417 8.76 -23.83 -16.05
C LEU A 417 8.08 -22.81 -16.95
N VAL A 418 8.87 -22.09 -17.74
CA VAL A 418 8.33 -21.05 -18.63
C VAL A 418 7.56 -21.71 -19.77
N GLN A 419 6.31 -21.29 -19.97
CA GLN A 419 5.31 -21.97 -20.81
C GLN A 419 4.99 -23.41 -20.37
N GLY A 420 5.31 -23.78 -19.13
CA GLY A 420 5.12 -25.12 -18.60
C GLY A 420 3.69 -25.64 -18.82
N HIS A 421 2.68 -24.86 -18.46
CA HIS A 421 1.29 -25.32 -18.55
C HIS A 421 0.90 -25.74 -19.97
N GLU A 422 1.18 -24.89 -20.97
CA GLU A 422 0.87 -25.19 -22.36
C GLU A 422 1.71 -26.35 -22.91
N LYS A 423 3.00 -26.40 -22.59
CA LYS A 423 3.90 -27.48 -23.03
C LYS A 423 3.46 -28.83 -22.47
N LEU A 424 3.11 -28.89 -21.19
CA LEU A 424 2.66 -30.11 -20.54
C LEU A 424 1.31 -30.56 -21.07
N ARG A 425 0.37 -29.63 -21.25
CA ARG A 425 -0.94 -29.91 -21.85
C ARG A 425 -0.85 -30.45 -23.27
N ARG A 426 0.13 -29.98 -24.05
CA ARG A 426 0.35 -30.36 -25.45
C ARG A 426 1.38 -31.48 -25.65
N ASN A 427 1.82 -32.16 -24.59
CA ASN A 427 2.85 -33.20 -24.66
C ASN A 427 4.13 -32.72 -25.39
N GLY A 428 4.61 -31.53 -25.05
CA GLY A 428 5.78 -30.89 -25.65
C GLY A 428 5.59 -30.34 -27.06
N SER A 429 4.41 -30.48 -27.67
CA SER A 429 4.16 -29.91 -29.00
C SER A 429 4.06 -28.38 -28.93
N LEU A 430 4.91 -27.71 -29.71
CA LEU A 430 4.91 -26.27 -29.90
C LEU A 430 4.12 -25.83 -31.14
N GLU A 431 3.53 -26.76 -31.89
CA GLU A 431 2.74 -26.44 -33.09
C GLU A 431 1.52 -25.58 -32.72
N GLY A 432 1.33 -24.48 -33.45
CA GLY A 432 0.22 -23.54 -33.24
C GLY A 432 0.41 -22.54 -32.08
N LEU A 433 1.50 -22.59 -31.30
CA LEU A 433 1.88 -21.48 -30.40
C LEU A 433 2.43 -20.27 -31.17
N ASN A 434 2.67 -20.42 -32.48
CA ASN A 434 3.06 -19.33 -33.36
C ASN A 434 1.88 -18.40 -33.62
N HIS A 435 1.95 -17.18 -33.10
CA HIS A 435 1.09 -16.09 -33.55
C HIS A 435 1.31 -15.83 -35.06
N SER A 436 0.29 -15.40 -35.79
CA SER A 436 0.35 -15.19 -37.25
C SER A 436 1.25 -14.03 -37.69
N SER A 437 1.82 -13.28 -36.74
CA SER A 437 2.97 -12.41 -36.98
C SER A 437 4.23 -13.24 -36.71
N ASN A 438 5.14 -13.31 -37.68
CA ASN A 438 6.42 -14.05 -37.64
C ASN A 438 7.41 -13.60 -36.53
N ASN A 439 6.94 -13.35 -35.30
CA ASN A 439 7.74 -12.85 -34.19
C ASN A 439 8.22 -14.02 -33.33
N SER A 440 9.54 -14.26 -33.34
CA SER A 440 10.24 -15.34 -32.63
C SER A 440 10.25 -15.23 -31.10
N TRP A 441 9.66 -14.18 -30.53
CA TRP A 441 9.69 -13.85 -29.10
C TRP A 441 8.82 -14.78 -28.23
N TRP A 442 7.87 -15.48 -28.85
CA TRP A 442 6.94 -16.39 -28.16
C TRP A 442 7.47 -17.81 -27.98
N LYS A 443 8.64 -18.13 -28.54
CA LYS A 443 9.19 -19.47 -28.48
C LYS A 443 10.26 -19.53 -27.40
N VAL A 444 10.02 -20.31 -26.36
CA VAL A 444 11.05 -20.65 -25.36
C VAL A 444 11.65 -22.00 -25.76
N GLU A 445 12.69 -21.98 -26.60
CA GLU A 445 13.50 -23.15 -26.93
C GLU A 445 14.60 -23.36 -25.88
N GLY A 446 14.90 -24.60 -25.50
CA GLY A 446 16.02 -24.92 -24.61
C GLY A 446 15.66 -25.02 -23.12
N VAL A 447 16.56 -24.55 -22.24
CA VAL A 447 16.46 -24.59 -20.77
C VAL A 447 15.29 -23.70 -20.34
N ASP A 448 14.14 -24.31 -20.13
CA ASP A 448 12.90 -23.62 -19.75
C ASP A 448 12.57 -23.75 -18.25
N VAL A 449 13.32 -24.60 -17.53
CA VAL A 449 13.34 -24.60 -16.07
C VAL A 449 14.30 -23.56 -15.53
N ARG A 450 13.84 -22.77 -14.57
CA ARG A 450 14.66 -21.82 -13.83
C ARG A 450 14.48 -22.06 -12.35
N PHE A 451 15.58 -22.15 -11.62
CA PHE A 451 15.59 -22.37 -10.18
C PHE A 451 15.84 -21.06 -9.44
N SER A 452 15.30 -20.95 -8.23
CA SER A 452 15.57 -19.84 -7.32
C SER A 452 16.98 -19.84 -6.77
N ILE A 453 17.73 -20.92 -6.99
CA ILE A 453 19.13 -21.08 -6.58
C ILE A 453 20.02 -20.85 -7.82
N PRO A 454 20.72 -19.70 -7.92
CA PRO A 454 21.38 -19.27 -9.15
C PRO A 454 22.44 -20.24 -9.67
N TRP A 455 23.19 -20.90 -8.77
CA TRP A 455 24.21 -21.87 -9.16
C TRP A 455 23.62 -23.13 -9.82
N MET A 456 22.36 -23.49 -9.53
CA MET A 456 21.69 -24.58 -10.25
C MET A 456 21.48 -24.19 -11.70
N ASN A 457 21.12 -22.94 -11.98
CA ASN A 457 20.95 -22.43 -13.34
C ASN A 457 22.29 -22.49 -14.11
N GLN A 458 23.42 -22.11 -13.49
CA GLN A 458 24.73 -22.25 -14.12
C GLN A 458 25.03 -23.69 -14.57
N LEU A 459 24.72 -24.67 -13.71
CA LEU A 459 24.90 -26.09 -14.06
C LEU A 459 24.04 -26.48 -15.27
N MET A 460 22.84 -25.91 -15.41
CA MET A 460 21.99 -26.17 -16.57
C MET A 460 22.50 -25.55 -17.88
N GLY A 461 23.64 -24.83 -17.84
CA GLY A 461 24.22 -24.10 -18.98
C GLY A 461 23.63 -22.71 -19.14
N ALA A 462 23.15 -22.16 -18.04
CA ALA A 462 22.11 -21.17 -18.08
C ALA A 462 22.63 -19.93 -17.32
N TYR A 463 22.88 -18.84 -18.07
CA TYR A 463 23.61 -17.65 -17.61
C TYR A 463 22.93 -16.33 -17.97
N TYR A 464 23.23 -15.29 -17.19
CA TYR A 464 22.76 -13.94 -17.43
C TYR A 464 23.49 -13.33 -18.63
N LYS A 465 22.72 -12.93 -19.65
CA LYS A 465 23.22 -12.21 -20.83
C LYS A 465 22.68 -10.81 -20.79
N SER A 466 23.55 -9.80 -20.68
CA SER A 466 23.15 -8.39 -20.72
C SER A 466 22.38 -8.11 -22.01
N VAL A 467 21.11 -7.74 -21.90
CA VAL A 467 20.25 -7.39 -23.04
C VAL A 467 20.56 -5.94 -23.46
N PRO A 468 20.59 -5.60 -24.75
CA PRO A 468 20.73 -4.21 -25.20
C PRO A 468 19.62 -3.33 -24.60
N GLY A 469 19.99 -2.32 -23.82
CA GLY A 469 19.05 -1.49 -23.07
C GLY A 469 19.09 -1.73 -21.56
N HIS A 470 19.71 -2.80 -21.08
CA HIS A 470 20.05 -2.96 -19.67
C HIS A 470 21.44 -2.38 -19.42
N GLY A 471 21.56 -1.54 -18.39
CA GLY A 471 22.82 -0.98 -17.94
C GLY A 471 23.78 -2.09 -17.53
N ASN A 472 25.09 -1.80 -17.59
CA ASN A 472 26.10 -2.73 -17.10
C ASN A 472 25.97 -2.87 -15.59
N THR A 473 25.79 -4.09 -15.11
CA THR A 473 25.79 -4.41 -13.68
C THR A 473 27.06 -5.08 -13.20
N THR A 474 27.36 -4.86 -11.92
CA THR A 474 28.44 -5.50 -11.16
C THR A 474 27.81 -6.40 -10.10
N TYR A 475 27.19 -7.51 -10.52
CA TYR A 475 26.83 -8.57 -9.57
C TYR A 475 28.09 -9.21 -9.02
N ASP A 476 28.06 -9.59 -7.75
CA ASP A 476 29.13 -10.39 -7.19
C ASP A 476 29.15 -11.74 -7.91
N LYS A 477 30.29 -12.02 -8.54
CA LYS A 477 30.47 -13.28 -9.26
C LYS A 477 31.01 -14.29 -8.26
N HIS A 478 30.21 -15.29 -7.96
CA HIS A 478 30.62 -16.36 -7.07
C HIS A 478 31.12 -17.56 -7.89
N ALA A 479 32.31 -18.04 -7.54
CA ALA A 479 32.73 -19.36 -7.99
C ALA A 479 31.87 -20.40 -7.27
N LEU A 480 31.39 -21.40 -7.99
CA LEU A 480 30.72 -22.55 -7.39
C LEU A 480 31.70 -23.71 -7.30
N ASP A 481 32.17 -24.00 -6.09
CA ASP A 481 32.87 -25.25 -5.81
C ASP A 481 31.84 -26.33 -5.46
N PHE A 482 32.00 -27.52 -6.02
CA PHE A 482 31.12 -28.65 -5.73
C PHE A 482 31.93 -29.92 -5.43
N SER A 483 31.35 -30.78 -4.59
CA SER A 483 31.88 -32.09 -4.23
C SER A 483 30.78 -33.13 -4.34
N LEU A 484 31.09 -34.27 -4.98
CA LEU A 484 30.24 -35.43 -5.04
C LEU A 484 30.50 -36.35 -3.84
N ASN A 485 29.50 -37.14 -3.48
CA ASN A 485 29.56 -38.08 -2.36
C ASN A 485 30.68 -39.14 -2.49
N ASP A 486 31.19 -39.37 -3.71
CA ASP A 486 32.32 -40.27 -3.98
C ASP A 486 33.69 -39.59 -3.91
N GLY A 487 33.76 -38.34 -3.45
CA GLY A 487 34.98 -37.58 -3.22
C GLY A 487 35.50 -36.83 -4.44
N ARG A 488 34.82 -36.90 -5.60
CA ARG A 488 35.17 -36.08 -6.76
C ARG A 488 34.77 -34.62 -6.51
N THR A 489 35.61 -33.68 -6.96
CA THR A 489 35.40 -32.24 -6.79
C THR A 489 35.61 -31.50 -8.10
N GLY A 490 35.03 -30.31 -8.22
CA GLY A 490 35.30 -29.39 -9.33
C GLY A 490 34.73 -28.01 -9.02
N SER A 491 34.91 -27.08 -9.96
CA SER A 491 34.46 -25.71 -9.77
C SER A 491 33.95 -25.08 -11.07
N ILE A 492 32.97 -24.18 -10.92
CA ILE A 492 32.58 -23.20 -11.93
C ILE A 492 33.27 -21.88 -11.57
N PRO A 493 34.11 -21.30 -12.44
CA PRO A 493 34.79 -20.03 -12.16
C PRO A 493 33.83 -18.87 -11.92
N ALA A 494 34.27 -17.90 -11.10
CA ALA A 494 33.61 -16.63 -10.82
C ALA A 494 33.60 -15.65 -12.01
N ASP A 495 33.64 -16.13 -13.25
CA ASP A 495 33.71 -15.25 -14.42
C ASP A 495 32.31 -14.93 -14.97
N TYR A 496 31.27 -15.63 -14.49
CA TYR A 496 29.94 -15.65 -15.10
C TYR A 496 28.80 -15.42 -14.10
N THR A 497 27.89 -14.51 -14.46
CA THR A 497 26.69 -14.25 -13.68
C THR A 497 25.63 -15.33 -13.98
N PRO A 498 25.12 -16.04 -12.96
CA PRO A 498 24.02 -16.99 -13.14
C PRO A 498 22.77 -16.26 -13.63
N HIS A 499 21.85 -16.96 -14.30
CA HIS A 499 20.54 -16.40 -14.55
C HIS A 499 19.72 -16.34 -13.26
N MET A 500 19.04 -15.22 -13.05
CA MET A 500 18.31 -14.90 -11.83
C MET A 500 16.88 -14.56 -12.25
N SER A 501 15.93 -15.37 -11.81
CA SER A 501 14.49 -15.18 -12.11
C SER A 501 13.64 -15.08 -10.87
N PHE A 502 14.30 -15.03 -9.72
CA PHE A 502 13.69 -15.04 -8.42
C PHE A 502 14.42 -13.98 -7.62
N VAL A 503 13.66 -13.15 -6.93
CA VAL A 503 14.17 -12.26 -5.90
C VAL A 503 13.29 -12.39 -4.67
N THR A 504 13.83 -12.02 -3.53
CA THR A 504 13.04 -11.85 -2.33
C THR A 504 13.36 -10.53 -1.66
N PHE A 505 12.36 -9.95 -1.03
CA PHE A 505 12.46 -8.70 -0.29
C PHE A 505 11.34 -8.64 0.74
N ALA A 506 11.50 -7.79 1.75
CA ALA A 506 10.40 -7.46 2.65
C ALA A 506 9.67 -6.22 2.13
N TYR A 507 8.34 -6.25 2.13
CA TYR A 507 7.49 -5.10 1.79
C TYR A 507 6.22 -5.15 2.62
N ASN A 508 5.93 -4.06 3.32
CA ASN A 508 4.86 -3.97 4.30
C ASN A 508 4.91 -5.09 5.37
N GLY A 509 6.09 -5.45 5.85
CA GLY A 509 6.27 -6.57 6.78
C GLY A 509 5.87 -7.94 6.21
N HIS A 510 5.55 -8.03 4.92
CA HIS A 510 5.39 -9.30 4.21
C HIS A 510 6.73 -9.69 3.59
N THR A 511 7.06 -10.97 3.68
CA THR A 511 8.07 -11.57 2.81
C THR A 511 7.50 -11.71 1.41
N VAL A 512 8.14 -11.09 0.43
CA VAL A 512 7.72 -11.12 -0.97
C VAL A 512 8.68 -11.99 -1.78
N LEU A 513 8.10 -12.84 -2.64
CA LEU A 513 8.79 -13.58 -3.69
C LEU A 513 8.39 -12.98 -5.04
N GLY A 514 9.36 -12.37 -5.72
CA GLY A 514 9.21 -11.90 -7.09
C GLY A 514 9.76 -12.91 -8.08
N VAL A 515 9.03 -13.15 -9.17
CA VAL A 515 9.40 -14.12 -10.20
C VAL A 515 9.31 -13.50 -11.58
N GLU A 516 10.33 -13.74 -12.37
CA GLU A 516 10.47 -13.32 -13.77
C GLU A 516 10.23 -14.51 -14.72
N ASP A 517 9.41 -14.30 -15.75
CA ASP A 517 9.21 -15.18 -16.88
C ASP A 517 9.99 -14.67 -18.13
N GLY A 518 9.46 -14.72 -19.35
CA GLY A 518 10.23 -14.26 -20.52
C GLY A 518 11.17 -15.27 -21.17
N GLN A 519 11.96 -14.80 -22.13
CA GLN A 519 12.96 -15.63 -22.80
C GLN A 519 14.25 -15.68 -21.99
N TYR A 520 14.91 -16.83 -21.98
CA TYR A 520 16.10 -17.11 -21.15
C TYR A 520 17.28 -16.13 -21.30
N HIS A 521 17.38 -15.41 -22.42
CA HIS A 521 18.47 -14.44 -22.66
C HIS A 521 17.96 -13.02 -22.97
N ASN A 522 16.67 -12.79 -22.76
CA ASN A 522 15.96 -11.65 -23.33
C ASN A 522 14.66 -11.42 -22.55
N ASN A 523 14.87 -11.05 -21.29
CA ASN A 523 13.86 -10.71 -20.30
C ASN A 523 14.22 -9.35 -19.69
N ASP A 524 13.20 -8.59 -19.36
CA ASP A 524 13.25 -7.25 -18.78
C ASP A 524 13.70 -7.27 -17.32
N HIS A 525 13.64 -8.41 -16.63
CA HIS A 525 14.08 -8.57 -15.24
C HIS A 525 13.44 -7.54 -14.30
N ASP A 526 12.16 -7.25 -14.52
CA ASP A 526 11.36 -6.44 -13.61
C ASP A 526 10.88 -7.21 -12.39
N VAL A 527 10.98 -8.54 -12.43
CA VAL A 527 10.72 -9.56 -11.42
C VAL A 527 9.30 -9.50 -10.83
N ASN A 528 8.35 -8.98 -11.61
CA ASN A 528 6.97 -8.76 -11.20
C ASN A 528 5.94 -9.66 -11.94
N ASP A 529 6.38 -10.47 -12.92
CA ASP A 529 5.51 -11.35 -13.72
C ASP A 529 4.63 -12.23 -12.84
N MET A 530 5.17 -12.66 -11.69
CA MET A 530 4.41 -13.23 -10.59
C MET A 530 4.98 -12.73 -9.26
N LEU A 531 4.11 -12.16 -8.41
CA LEU A 531 4.45 -11.76 -7.04
C LEU A 531 3.66 -12.58 -6.02
N PHE A 532 4.36 -13.09 -5.00
CA PHE A 532 3.76 -13.81 -3.89
C PHE A 532 4.09 -13.16 -2.56
N TYR A 533 3.14 -13.10 -1.63
CA TYR A 533 3.47 -13.03 -0.20
C TYR A 533 3.70 -14.45 0.32
N VAL A 534 4.76 -14.62 1.11
CA VAL A 534 5.20 -15.93 1.63
C VAL A 534 5.00 -15.95 3.14
N GLU A 535 4.14 -16.85 3.62
CA GLU A 535 3.86 -17.04 5.05
C GLU A 535 4.55 -18.31 5.57
N GLY A 536 4.88 -18.35 6.87
CA GLY A 536 5.41 -19.54 7.55
C GLY A 536 6.93 -19.75 7.43
N VAL A 537 7.65 -18.69 7.06
CA VAL A 537 9.10 -18.71 6.84
C VAL A 537 9.81 -17.62 7.64
N ASN A 538 11.11 -17.83 7.91
CA ASN A 538 12.02 -16.75 8.29
C ASN A 538 12.64 -16.15 7.04
N ASP A 539 12.63 -14.82 6.99
CA ASP A 539 13.35 -14.05 6.00
C ASP A 539 13.82 -12.74 6.63
N ASP A 540 15.11 -12.44 6.50
CA ASP A 540 15.78 -11.31 7.16
C ASP A 540 16.04 -10.16 6.18
N GLN A 541 15.27 -10.09 5.08
CA GLN A 541 15.44 -9.02 4.08
C GLN A 541 15.15 -7.66 4.68
N GLU A 542 15.85 -6.66 4.14
CA GLU A 542 15.54 -5.28 4.43
C GLU A 542 14.16 -4.91 3.90
N GLU A 543 13.38 -4.19 4.72
CA GLU A 543 12.09 -3.62 4.33
C GLU A 543 12.28 -2.61 3.18
N ILE A 544 11.59 -2.86 2.07
CA ILE A 544 11.51 -1.97 0.92
C ILE A 544 10.14 -1.30 0.95
N GLY A 545 10.09 0.01 1.21
CA GLY A 545 8.84 0.77 1.26
C GLY A 545 8.94 1.96 2.21
N GLU A 546 7.93 2.83 2.17
CA GLU A 546 7.84 3.93 3.13
C GLU A 546 7.27 3.42 4.46
N LYS A 547 7.90 3.84 5.57
CA LYS A 547 7.37 3.58 6.91
C LYS A 547 6.09 4.39 7.11
N PRO A 548 5.05 3.80 7.72
CA PRO A 548 3.85 4.54 8.07
C PRO A 548 4.15 5.73 8.97
N GLN A 549 3.30 6.73 8.84
CA GLN A 549 3.19 7.83 9.79
C GLN A 549 2.04 7.54 10.76
N VAL A 550 2.01 8.23 11.89
CA VAL A 550 0.83 8.31 12.74
C VAL A 550 -0.26 9.11 12.01
N GLN A 551 -1.52 8.71 12.16
CA GLN A 551 -2.67 9.47 11.66
C GLN A 551 -2.55 10.94 12.05
N SER A 552 -2.59 11.80 11.03
CA SER A 552 -2.22 13.20 11.17
C SER A 552 -3.19 14.11 10.44
N TRP A 553 -3.48 15.24 11.06
CA TRP A 553 -4.45 16.23 10.62
C TRP A 553 -3.84 17.62 10.65
N ILE A 554 -4.31 18.51 9.78
CA ILE A 554 -4.04 19.94 9.88
C ILE A 554 -5.28 20.63 10.43
N ILE A 555 -5.07 21.51 11.41
CA ILE A 555 -6.08 22.47 11.84
C ILE A 555 -5.66 23.86 11.33
N GLY A 556 -6.50 24.42 10.47
CA GLY A 556 -6.38 25.80 9.97
C GLY A 556 -7.35 26.70 10.73
N CYS A 557 -6.88 27.85 11.16
CA CYS A 557 -7.64 28.78 12.00
C CYS A 557 -7.60 30.19 11.43
N GLU A 558 -8.69 30.92 11.67
CA GLU A 558 -8.75 32.38 11.55
C GLU A 558 -8.44 33.03 12.91
N ASP A 559 -7.92 34.26 12.94
CA ASP A 559 -7.68 35.06 14.14
C ASP A 559 -8.81 36.07 14.41
N LEU A 560 -9.71 36.25 13.44
CA LEU A 560 -10.87 37.15 13.48
C LEU A 560 -10.50 38.64 13.62
N GLY A 561 -9.30 39.04 13.17
CA GLY A 561 -8.81 40.41 13.11
C GLY A 561 -9.29 41.17 11.86
N SER A 562 -9.57 40.44 10.78
CA SER A 562 -10.05 40.89 9.48
C SER A 562 -11.30 40.08 9.08
N SER A 563 -12.20 40.64 8.27
CA SER A 563 -13.47 39.98 7.90
C SER A 563 -13.56 39.58 6.43
N PHE A 564 -12.46 39.56 5.67
CA PHE A 564 -12.50 39.49 4.20
C PHE A 564 -11.60 38.42 3.56
N ASP A 565 -10.62 37.87 4.27
CA ASP A 565 -9.65 36.88 3.80
C ASP A 565 -9.90 35.54 4.49
N PHE A 566 -10.95 34.82 4.05
CA PHE A 566 -11.26 33.47 4.52
C PHE A 566 -10.19 32.46 4.06
N ASP A 567 -8.99 32.52 4.62
CA ASP A 567 -7.83 31.77 4.17
C ASP A 567 -7.39 30.68 5.17
N PHE A 568 -7.90 30.72 6.41
CA PHE A 568 -7.67 29.75 7.49
C PHE A 568 -6.18 29.48 7.76
N ASN A 569 -5.31 30.47 7.53
CA ASN A 569 -3.88 30.32 7.72
C ASN A 569 -3.30 31.15 8.89
N ASP A 570 -4.16 31.88 9.62
CA ASP A 570 -3.70 32.77 10.69
C ASP A 570 -2.90 32.03 11.76
N ALA A 571 -3.37 30.83 12.10
CA ALA A 571 -2.58 29.81 12.77
C ALA A 571 -2.84 28.44 12.14
N VAL A 572 -1.77 27.78 11.67
CA VAL A 572 -1.84 26.43 11.09
C VAL A 572 -0.97 25.49 11.90
N PHE A 573 -1.56 24.40 12.39
CA PHE A 573 -0.83 23.41 13.15
C PHE A 573 -1.23 21.99 12.79
N GLY A 574 -0.23 21.12 12.87
CA GLY A 574 -0.35 19.69 12.67
C GLY A 574 -0.66 19.00 13.99
N VAL A 575 -1.55 18.02 13.94
CA VAL A 575 -1.91 17.17 15.07
C VAL A 575 -1.75 15.71 14.68
N SER A 576 -0.92 14.97 15.42
CA SER A 576 -0.68 13.53 15.19
C SER A 576 -1.08 12.72 16.41
N HIS A 577 -1.94 11.72 16.20
CA HIS A 577 -2.40 10.77 17.22
C HIS A 577 -2.96 9.51 16.58
N PHE A 578 -2.77 8.36 17.22
CA PHE A 578 -3.47 7.12 16.90
C PHE A 578 -4.10 6.55 18.17
N SER A 579 -5.26 5.92 18.03
CA SER A 579 -5.96 5.34 19.19
C SER A 579 -5.28 4.04 19.64
N THR A 580 -5.06 3.89 20.95
CA THR A 580 -4.36 2.72 21.51
C THR A 580 -4.80 2.37 22.93
N ASP A 581 -4.71 1.08 23.28
CA ASP A 581 -4.86 0.60 24.66
C ASP A 581 -3.53 0.60 25.45
N ASP A 582 -2.40 0.85 24.78
CA ASP A 582 -1.10 1.06 25.42
C ASP A 582 -0.96 2.51 25.90
N LYS A 583 -1.13 2.70 27.21
CA LYS A 583 -1.02 4.02 27.85
C LYS A 583 0.34 4.70 27.66
N SER A 584 1.40 3.95 27.40
CA SER A 584 2.74 4.53 27.18
C SER A 584 2.87 5.19 25.81
N GLN A 585 2.05 4.76 24.84
CA GLN A 585 1.99 5.30 23.49
C GLN A 585 0.80 6.25 23.28
N ASN A 586 -0.08 6.38 24.28
CA ASN A 586 -1.24 7.27 24.21
C ASN A 586 -0.86 8.73 24.48
N TYR A 587 -0.49 9.45 23.42
CA TYR A 587 -0.19 10.87 23.45
C TYR A 587 -0.65 11.56 22.16
N LEU A 588 -0.67 12.88 22.21
CA LEU A 588 -0.94 13.78 21.08
C LEU A 588 0.34 14.58 20.80
N LYS A 589 0.74 14.69 19.53
CA LYS A 589 1.80 15.60 19.11
C LYS A 589 1.19 16.77 18.35
N VAL A 590 1.58 17.98 18.74
CA VAL A 590 1.13 19.24 18.15
C VAL A 590 2.34 19.95 17.56
N LYS A 591 2.35 20.17 16.25
CA LYS A 591 3.45 20.82 15.53
C LYS A 591 2.99 22.13 14.91
N ALA A 592 3.71 23.21 15.15
CA ALA A 592 3.44 24.48 14.47
C ALA A 592 3.87 24.41 12.99
N LEU A 593 3.00 24.85 12.07
CA LEU A 593 3.24 24.76 10.63
C LEU A 593 3.31 26.14 9.96
N ALA A 594 2.38 27.05 10.28
CA ALA A 594 2.37 28.41 9.74
C ALA A 594 1.71 29.43 10.68
N ALA A 595 1.99 30.71 10.44
CA ALA A 595 1.38 31.85 11.12
C ALA A 595 1.13 32.98 10.12
N GLY A 596 -0.10 33.11 9.63
CA GLY A 596 -0.56 34.22 8.78
C GLY A 596 -1.06 35.44 9.57
N GLY A 597 -1.52 35.21 10.80
CA GLY A 597 -2.20 36.23 11.57
C GLY A 597 -1.25 37.35 12.00
N THR A 598 -1.82 38.53 12.21
CA THR A 598 -1.04 39.69 12.69
C THR A 598 -1.24 39.98 14.18
N LEU A 599 -2.17 39.25 14.81
CA LEU A 599 -2.52 39.39 16.22
C LEU A 599 -1.75 38.40 17.12
N PRO A 600 -1.53 38.72 18.40
CA PRO A 600 -0.93 37.77 19.33
C PRO A 600 -1.90 36.61 19.65
N ILE A 601 -1.52 35.39 19.25
CA ILE A 601 -2.33 34.18 19.42
C ILE A 601 -1.70 33.24 20.46
N GLN A 602 -2.53 32.59 21.27
CA GLN A 602 -2.16 31.43 22.10
C GLN A 602 -3.00 30.21 21.74
N LEU A 603 -2.34 29.06 21.55
CA LEU A 603 -3.00 27.78 21.34
C LEU A 603 -3.45 27.19 22.68
N LEU A 604 -4.74 26.90 22.78
CA LEU A 604 -5.37 26.28 23.94
C LEU A 604 -5.83 24.87 23.62
N TRP A 605 -5.84 24.01 24.64
CA TRP A 605 -6.38 22.65 24.59
C TRP A 605 -7.28 22.40 25.78
N THR A 606 -8.55 22.09 25.54
CA THR A 606 -9.50 21.68 26.56
C THR A 606 -9.55 20.17 26.63
N ASP A 607 -9.13 19.61 27.76
CA ASP A 607 -9.13 18.17 27.95
C ASP A 607 -10.56 17.60 28.02
N PRO A 608 -10.74 16.27 27.83
CA PRO A 608 -12.06 15.65 27.92
C PRO A 608 -12.77 15.81 29.28
N ALA A 609 -12.06 16.22 30.34
CA ALA A 609 -12.66 16.56 31.63
C ALA A 609 -13.17 18.02 31.69
N GLY A 610 -12.95 18.81 30.64
CA GLY A 610 -13.38 20.20 30.51
C GLY A 610 -12.38 21.22 31.07
N THR A 611 -11.13 20.83 31.34
CA THR A 611 -10.08 21.76 31.81
C THR A 611 -9.30 22.30 30.62
N THR A 612 -9.25 23.62 30.48
CA THR A 612 -8.48 24.29 29.43
C THR A 612 -7.04 24.56 29.88
N HIS A 613 -6.10 24.19 29.03
CA HIS A 613 -4.65 24.35 29.20
C HIS A 613 -4.10 25.20 28.07
N ASN A 614 -3.07 26.00 28.34
CA ASN A 614 -2.30 26.67 27.31
C ASN A 614 -1.20 25.74 26.81
N VAL A 615 -1.27 25.30 25.56
CA VAL A 615 -0.38 24.25 25.02
C VAL A 615 1.09 24.67 25.12
N GLY A 616 1.37 25.91 24.72
CA GLY A 616 2.71 26.49 24.65
C GLY A 616 3.28 26.97 25.99
N THR A 617 2.59 26.75 27.12
CA THR A 617 3.14 27.11 28.44
C THR A 617 2.91 26.06 29.52
N ASP A 618 1.83 25.29 29.46
CA ASP A 618 1.55 24.23 30.44
C ASP A 618 2.31 22.94 30.12
N TYR A 619 2.56 22.64 28.84
CA TYR A 619 3.26 21.43 28.39
C TYR A 619 4.72 21.69 27.99
N ASP A 620 4.97 22.82 27.33
CA ASP A 620 6.32 23.28 27.03
C ASP A 620 6.42 24.74 27.43
N LYS A 621 7.14 25.05 28.52
CA LYS A 621 7.09 26.35 29.24
C LYS A 621 7.72 27.54 28.50
N THR A 622 7.72 27.53 27.17
CA THR A 622 8.59 28.39 26.35
C THR A 622 7.85 29.21 25.29
N TYR A 623 6.61 28.84 24.91
CA TYR A 623 5.91 29.41 23.77
C TYR A 623 4.71 30.26 24.17
N LEU A 624 4.99 31.49 24.63
CA LEU A 624 3.98 32.44 25.10
C LEU A 624 3.01 32.92 24.00
N ARG A 625 3.43 32.90 22.74
CA ARG A 625 2.68 33.36 21.57
C ARG A 625 2.95 32.45 20.37
N TRP A 626 2.04 32.41 19.40
CA TRP A 626 2.12 31.50 18.25
C TRP A 626 3.44 31.62 17.46
N ASN A 627 3.87 32.82 17.10
CA ASN A 627 5.16 33.02 16.39
C ASN A 627 6.38 32.53 17.18
N ASN A 628 6.30 32.45 18.53
CA ASN A 628 7.40 31.93 19.34
C ASN A 628 7.68 30.44 19.08
N TRP A 629 6.69 29.70 18.59
CA TRP A 629 6.86 28.30 18.17
C TRP A 629 7.86 28.16 17.01
N PHE A 630 8.10 29.24 16.25
CA PHE A 630 9.06 29.30 15.15
C PHE A 630 10.35 30.05 15.53
N GLY A 631 10.53 30.39 16.81
CA GLY A 631 11.66 31.19 17.28
C GLY A 631 11.56 32.68 16.92
N VAL A 632 10.36 33.18 16.63
CA VAL A 632 10.10 34.57 16.22
C VAL A 632 9.32 35.31 17.31
N ASP A 633 9.81 36.49 17.73
CA ASP A 633 9.14 37.32 18.75
C ASP A 633 8.12 38.32 18.16
N ASN A 634 8.23 38.61 16.87
CA ASN A 634 7.33 39.53 16.18
C ASN A 634 6.02 38.82 15.79
N VAL A 635 4.93 39.19 16.47
CA VAL A 635 3.57 38.61 16.25
C VAL A 635 2.95 38.96 14.90
N SER A 636 3.40 40.04 14.26
CA SER A 636 2.94 40.40 12.90
C SER A 636 3.84 39.79 11.81
N GLN A 637 4.74 38.92 12.24
CA GLN A 637 5.51 37.94 11.47
C GLN A 637 4.67 37.01 10.59
N ILE A 638 4.48 37.26 9.28
CA ILE A 638 3.96 36.20 8.40
C ILE A 638 5.02 35.09 8.27
N ILE A 639 4.65 33.85 8.62
CA ILE A 639 5.53 32.68 8.64
C ILE A 639 4.87 31.55 7.87
N ASN A 640 5.57 31.03 6.86
CA ASN A 640 5.14 29.89 6.05
C ASN A 640 3.74 30.04 5.40
N CYS A 641 3.24 31.27 5.17
CA CYS A 641 2.02 31.56 4.40
C CYS A 641 2.34 32.27 3.07
N ASN A 642 3.52 32.01 2.49
CA ASN A 642 4.01 32.65 1.26
C ASN A 642 4.10 31.61 0.13
N HIS A 643 4.08 32.06 -1.13
CA HIS A 643 4.15 31.18 -2.30
C HIS A 643 5.50 30.43 -2.47
N SER A 644 6.61 30.92 -1.90
CA SER A 644 7.95 30.36 -2.13
C SER A 644 8.64 29.92 -0.84
N ASN A 645 8.53 28.63 -0.52
CA ASN A 645 9.31 27.98 0.55
C ASN A 645 10.47 27.12 0.00
N ASP A 646 11.04 27.50 -1.14
CA ASP A 646 12.13 26.76 -1.81
C ASP A 646 13.50 26.89 -1.13
N GLY A 647 13.55 27.26 0.16
CA GLY A 647 14.83 27.33 0.90
C GLY A 647 14.78 27.71 2.38
N ASP A 648 13.82 28.51 2.84
CA ASP A 648 13.82 29.10 4.20
C ASP A 648 12.45 28.97 4.92
N ALA A 649 11.80 27.80 4.86
CA ALA A 649 10.64 27.55 5.72
C ALA A 649 11.09 27.55 7.19
N TYR A 650 10.38 28.27 8.06
CA TYR A 650 10.65 28.22 9.49
C TYR A 650 10.23 26.86 10.02
N GLU A 651 11.14 26.16 10.70
CA GLU A 651 10.82 24.91 11.38
C GLU A 651 10.06 25.25 12.67
N GLY A 652 8.81 24.80 12.77
CA GLY A 652 7.98 25.00 13.95
C GLY A 652 8.27 23.96 15.03
N ALA A 653 8.12 24.39 16.29
CA ALA A 653 8.22 23.53 17.47
C ALA A 653 7.14 22.44 17.49
N THR A 654 7.45 21.35 18.18
CA THR A 654 6.52 20.25 18.44
C THR A 654 6.36 20.05 19.95
N VAL A 655 5.11 20.06 20.43
CA VAL A 655 4.75 19.84 21.82
C VAL A 655 4.01 18.51 21.95
N THR A 656 4.30 17.75 23.00
CA THR A 656 3.65 16.47 23.29
C THR A 656 2.71 16.61 24.48
N ILE A 657 1.44 16.22 24.30
CA ILE A 657 0.41 16.21 25.33
C ILE A 657 0.10 14.74 25.71
N PRO A 658 0.30 14.32 26.96
CA PRO A 658 -0.02 12.96 27.39
C PRO A 658 -1.54 12.75 27.46
N LEU A 659 -2.02 11.60 26.98
CA LEU A 659 -3.44 11.22 26.98
C LEU A 659 -3.72 9.99 27.85
N ASP A 660 -2.82 9.63 28.77
CA ASP A 660 -2.91 8.45 29.64
C ASP A 660 -4.21 8.39 30.47
N ARG A 661 -4.82 9.55 30.74
CA ARG A 661 -6.10 9.70 31.46
C ARG A 661 -7.34 9.70 30.55
N PHE A 662 -7.14 9.72 29.24
CA PHE A 662 -8.17 9.94 28.23
C PHE A 662 -8.04 8.90 27.09
N PRO A 663 -8.28 7.60 27.37
CA PRO A 663 -8.15 6.54 26.37
C PRO A 663 -9.13 6.68 25.19
N ASP A 664 -10.26 7.36 25.40
CA ASP A 664 -11.29 7.60 24.39
C ASP A 664 -11.15 8.98 23.73
N TYR A 665 -9.95 9.58 23.75
CA TYR A 665 -9.69 10.83 23.06
C TYR A 665 -10.05 10.71 21.58
N THR A 666 -10.62 11.79 21.04
CA THR A 666 -10.98 11.89 19.62
C THR A 666 -10.77 13.31 19.13
N ILE A 667 -10.25 13.44 17.92
CA ILE A 667 -10.08 14.72 17.22
C ILE A 667 -11.32 15.09 16.39
N THR A 668 -12.34 14.24 16.36
CA THR A 668 -13.51 14.43 15.47
C THR A 668 -14.46 15.48 16.03
N ALA A 669 -15.49 15.80 15.24
CA ALA A 669 -16.59 16.66 15.66
C ALA A 669 -17.96 16.03 15.39
N ASP A 670 -18.04 14.69 15.25
CA ASP A 670 -19.28 13.99 14.91
C ASP A 670 -20.43 14.28 15.92
N ASN A 671 -20.07 14.63 17.16
CA ASN A 671 -20.99 14.98 18.23
C ASN A 671 -21.23 16.50 18.37
N PHE A 672 -20.96 17.31 17.35
CA PHE A 672 -21.08 18.79 17.44
C PHE A 672 -22.49 19.26 17.82
N LYS A 673 -23.51 18.45 17.50
CA LYS A 673 -24.92 18.71 17.87
C LYS A 673 -25.28 18.31 19.30
N ASP A 674 -24.47 17.46 19.92
CA ASP A 674 -24.73 16.94 21.28
C ASP A 674 -24.20 17.87 22.37
N GLY A 675 -23.55 18.98 21.98
CA GLY A 675 -23.10 20.03 22.90
C GLY A 675 -21.89 19.64 23.74
N THR A 676 -21.07 18.68 23.27
CA THR A 676 -19.82 18.30 23.94
C THR A 676 -18.80 19.44 23.91
N PRO A 677 -18.08 19.72 25.02
CA PRO A 677 -17.18 20.86 25.10
C PRO A 677 -15.82 20.67 24.40
N TYR A 678 -15.51 19.49 23.84
CA TYR A 678 -14.19 19.14 23.30
C TYR A 678 -14.23 18.74 21.81
N LEU A 679 -14.77 19.60 20.94
CA LEU A 679 -14.82 19.37 19.50
C LEU A 679 -13.45 19.63 18.85
N MET A 680 -13.16 18.99 17.71
CA MET A 680 -11.86 19.08 17.03
C MET A 680 -10.68 18.80 17.98
N GLY A 681 -10.80 17.80 18.84
CA GLY A 681 -9.76 17.45 19.82
C GLY A 681 -9.66 18.37 21.02
N GLY A 682 -10.58 19.34 21.16
CA GLY A 682 -10.59 20.33 22.25
C GLY A 682 -9.70 21.55 21.99
N PHE A 683 -9.20 21.73 20.77
CA PHE A 683 -8.38 22.88 20.43
C PHE A 683 -9.20 24.16 20.27
N SER A 684 -8.61 25.30 20.67
CA SER A 684 -9.14 26.65 20.44
C SER A 684 -8.00 27.66 20.49
N LEU A 685 -8.23 28.90 20.06
CA LEU A 685 -7.25 29.99 20.20
C LEU A 685 -7.76 31.09 21.12
N ALA A 686 -6.87 31.58 21.97
CA ALA A 686 -7.04 32.88 22.63
C ALA A 686 -6.28 33.94 21.82
N VAL A 687 -7.00 34.96 21.35
CA VAL A 687 -6.43 36.03 20.54
C VAL A 687 -6.43 37.32 21.37
N TYR A 688 -5.24 37.82 21.64
CA TYR A 688 -5.04 38.99 22.47
C TYR A 688 -5.17 40.27 21.65
N ASP A 689 -5.49 41.37 22.31
CA ASP A 689 -5.44 42.69 21.70
C ASP A 689 -4.00 43.07 21.26
N ASN A 690 -3.88 44.17 20.49
CA ASN A 690 -2.58 44.68 20.04
C ASN A 690 -1.63 45.06 21.19
N THR A 691 -2.16 45.23 22.41
CA THR A 691 -1.35 45.48 23.61
C THR A 691 -0.79 44.18 24.19
N GLY A 692 -1.41 43.04 23.89
CA GLY A 692 -1.02 41.70 24.30
C GLY A 692 -1.37 41.39 25.75
N PHE A 693 -2.30 42.13 26.36
CA PHE A 693 -2.62 42.04 27.79
C PHE A 693 -4.01 41.49 28.07
N GLU A 694 -4.97 41.65 27.15
CA GLU A 694 -6.33 41.14 27.32
C GLU A 694 -6.73 40.25 26.13
N ILE A 695 -7.42 39.15 26.42
CA ILE A 695 -8.04 38.32 25.39
C ILE A 695 -9.14 39.17 24.76
N SER A 696 -8.99 39.47 23.48
CA SER A 696 -9.94 40.28 22.74
C SER A 696 -11.04 39.43 22.08
N ARG A 697 -10.75 38.17 21.77
CA ARG A 697 -11.65 37.21 21.12
C ARG A 697 -11.13 35.78 21.28
N GLU A 698 -12.02 34.81 21.12
CA GLU A 698 -11.69 33.38 21.14
C GLU A 698 -12.11 32.73 19.82
N VAL A 699 -11.20 31.97 19.23
CA VAL A 699 -11.42 31.20 18.01
C VAL A 699 -11.74 29.78 18.43
N LYS A 700 -12.90 29.27 18.03
CA LYS A 700 -13.40 27.98 18.48
C LYS A 700 -13.86 27.09 17.34
N PRO A 701 -13.81 25.76 17.51
CA PRO A 701 -14.52 24.84 16.65
C PRO A 701 -16.03 25.09 16.76
N ILE A 702 -16.76 24.65 15.74
CA ILE A 702 -18.22 24.75 15.70
C ILE A 702 -18.85 24.01 16.88
N GLY A 703 -19.44 24.68 17.88
CA GLY A 703 -19.91 23.98 19.09
C GLY A 703 -20.89 24.69 20.03
N ASN A 704 -21.92 23.93 20.41
CA ASN A 704 -22.96 24.10 21.46
C ASN A 704 -24.05 25.18 21.25
N TYR A 705 -25.04 24.89 20.39
CA TYR A 705 -26.24 25.74 20.22
C TYR A 705 -27.39 25.27 21.08
N LYS A 706 -27.94 26.18 21.88
CA LYS A 706 -29.24 25.93 22.54
C LYS A 706 -30.41 26.35 21.64
N ASP A 707 -30.17 27.12 20.57
CA ASP A 707 -31.21 27.74 19.75
C ASP A 707 -30.71 28.31 18.39
N ASP A 708 -31.62 28.37 17.39
CA ASP A 708 -31.40 28.86 16.01
C ASP A 708 -30.94 30.34 15.89
N ALA A 709 -30.97 31.10 17.00
CA ALA A 709 -30.52 32.48 17.06
C ALA A 709 -28.99 32.61 17.00
N GLU A 710 -28.28 31.54 17.34
CA GLU A 710 -26.83 31.45 17.24
C GLU A 710 -26.48 30.97 15.82
N ARG A 711 -26.47 31.88 14.85
CA ARG A 711 -26.00 31.57 13.48
C ARG A 711 -24.47 31.69 13.34
N TRP A 712 -23.82 32.29 14.33
CA TRP A 712 -22.42 32.74 14.32
C TRP A 712 -21.37 31.61 14.29
N THR A 713 -21.07 30.89 15.37
CA THR A 713 -21.61 29.56 15.60
C THR A 713 -21.61 28.63 14.36
N ARG A 714 -22.49 28.76 13.35
CA ARG A 714 -22.50 27.83 12.18
C ARG A 714 -21.37 28.06 11.16
N THR A 715 -20.64 29.16 11.26
CA THR A 715 -19.52 29.47 10.35
C THR A 715 -18.20 28.97 10.92
N PRO A 716 -17.30 28.42 10.08
CA PRO A 716 -16.04 27.88 10.54
C PRO A 716 -15.09 29.03 10.88
N GLN A 717 -14.62 29.06 12.13
CA GLN A 717 -13.43 29.82 12.52
C GLN A 717 -12.18 28.92 12.53
N MET A 718 -12.41 27.61 12.55
CA MET A 718 -11.42 26.55 12.49
C MET A 718 -11.92 25.45 11.56
N ILE A 719 -11.02 24.86 10.78
CA ILE A 719 -11.30 23.68 9.94
C ILE A 719 -10.29 22.59 10.26
N LEU A 720 -10.72 21.32 10.19
CA LEU A 720 -9.86 20.16 10.34
C LEU A 720 -9.82 19.37 9.04
N VAL A 721 -8.62 19.23 8.48
CA VAL A 721 -8.40 18.66 7.14
C VAL A 721 -7.20 17.69 7.13
N HIS A 722 -7.02 16.96 6.03
CA HIS A 722 -5.94 15.99 5.88
C HIS A 722 -4.55 16.63 5.99
N SER A 723 -3.56 15.85 6.43
CA SER A 723 -2.17 16.29 6.55
C SER A 723 -1.51 16.72 5.24
N GLY A 724 -2.08 16.38 4.08
CA GLY A 724 -1.60 16.84 2.77
C GLY A 724 -2.19 18.17 2.29
N TRP A 725 -3.06 18.81 3.08
CA TRP A 725 -3.71 20.06 2.68
C TRP A 725 -2.73 21.22 2.57
N LYS A 726 -2.73 21.87 1.40
CA LYS A 726 -1.94 23.07 1.15
C LYS A 726 -2.77 24.29 1.52
N TRP A 727 -2.42 24.99 2.59
CA TRP A 727 -3.17 26.18 2.99
C TRP A 727 -2.98 27.32 1.98
N PRO A 728 -3.98 28.21 1.80
CA PRO A 728 -3.83 29.39 0.97
C PRO A 728 -2.67 30.28 1.42
N VAL A 729 -2.07 31.01 0.47
CA VAL A 729 -1.14 32.11 0.75
C VAL A 729 -1.86 33.20 1.56
N GLU A 730 -1.14 33.93 2.39
CA GLU A 730 -1.67 35.05 3.18
C GLU A 730 -2.57 36.00 2.36
N CYS A 731 -3.74 36.33 2.93
CA CYS A 731 -4.80 37.14 2.33
C CYS A 731 -5.44 36.55 1.05
N ARG A 732 -5.24 35.25 0.76
CA ARG A 732 -5.86 34.57 -0.38
C ARG A 732 -7.07 33.76 0.07
N PRO A 733 -8.30 34.13 -0.35
CA PRO A 733 -9.47 33.36 0.06
C PRO A 733 -9.38 31.89 -0.40
N ILE A 734 -9.76 30.98 0.50
CA ILE A 734 -9.68 29.53 0.29
C ILE A 734 -10.48 29.06 -0.92
N PHE A 735 -11.58 29.73 -1.24
CA PHE A 735 -12.39 29.40 -2.40
C PHE A 735 -11.77 29.79 -3.75
N ASP A 736 -10.78 30.68 -3.76
CA ASP A 736 -9.97 30.94 -4.96
C ASP A 736 -8.90 29.87 -5.11
N ALA A 737 -8.29 29.45 -3.99
CA ALA A 737 -7.30 28.37 -3.97
C ALA A 737 -7.90 27.02 -4.38
N TYR A 738 -9.14 26.75 -3.95
CA TYR A 738 -9.91 25.52 -4.16
C TYR A 738 -11.28 25.82 -4.78
N ASP A 739 -11.28 26.19 -6.06
CA ASP A 739 -12.46 26.67 -6.79
C ASP A 739 -13.34 25.57 -7.43
N GLY A 740 -12.90 24.30 -7.39
CA GLY A 740 -13.66 23.15 -7.91
C GLY A 740 -13.62 23.01 -9.45
N ARG A 741 -12.49 23.33 -10.09
CA ARG A 741 -12.32 23.30 -11.56
C ARG A 741 -12.62 21.95 -12.22
N THR A 742 -13.06 22.05 -13.47
CA THR A 742 -12.99 20.97 -14.46
C THR A 742 -11.54 20.83 -14.94
N SER A 743 -10.95 19.65 -14.82
CA SER A 743 -9.62 19.35 -15.34
C SER A 743 -9.53 19.67 -16.85
N PHE A 744 -8.61 20.58 -17.19
CA PHE A 744 -8.05 20.82 -18.54
C PHE A 744 -8.99 20.77 -19.74
N GLY A 745 -9.79 21.82 -19.98
CA GLY A 745 -10.24 22.24 -21.33
C GLY A 745 -11.03 21.24 -22.19
N ASP A 746 -11.28 20.03 -21.70
CA ASP A 746 -11.92 18.95 -22.44
C ASP A 746 -13.35 18.81 -21.97
N SER A 747 -14.27 18.82 -22.93
CA SER A 747 -15.73 18.80 -22.73
C SER A 747 -16.28 17.53 -22.06
N HIS A 748 -15.41 16.63 -21.61
CA HIS A 748 -15.73 15.37 -20.93
C HIS A 748 -15.26 15.31 -19.46
N SER A 749 -14.69 16.39 -18.92
CA SER A 749 -14.21 16.41 -17.53
C SER A 749 -15.35 16.46 -16.50
N GLN A 750 -15.28 15.60 -15.48
CA GLN A 750 -16.18 15.65 -14.33
C GLN A 750 -15.91 16.94 -13.53
N LYS A 751 -16.96 17.63 -13.10
CA LYS A 751 -16.85 18.76 -12.16
C LYS A 751 -16.43 18.18 -10.80
N MET A 752 -15.30 18.65 -10.26
CA MET A 752 -14.83 18.30 -8.92
C MET A 752 -15.42 19.26 -7.88
N SER A 753 -15.55 18.83 -6.63
CA SER A 753 -16.01 19.70 -5.53
C SER A 753 -14.94 20.72 -5.15
N GLY A 754 -15.31 21.99 -5.00
CA GLY A 754 -14.47 23.02 -4.37
C GLY A 754 -14.88 23.30 -2.93
N PHE A 755 -14.16 24.20 -2.25
CA PHE A 755 -14.52 24.61 -0.88
C PHE A 755 -15.96 25.13 -0.80
N ARG A 756 -16.43 25.83 -1.85
CA ARG A 756 -17.83 26.31 -1.93
C ARG A 756 -18.86 25.18 -1.94
N ASP A 757 -18.54 24.06 -2.57
CA ASP A 757 -19.44 22.91 -2.58
C ASP A 757 -19.47 22.28 -1.18
N TRP A 758 -18.33 22.17 -0.49
CA TRP A 758 -18.27 21.69 0.90
C TRP A 758 -19.08 22.56 1.88
N VAL A 759 -19.08 23.88 1.72
CA VAL A 759 -19.91 24.78 2.54
C VAL A 759 -21.41 24.44 2.41
N GLN A 760 -21.85 24.00 1.23
CA GLN A 760 -23.25 23.76 0.91
C GLN A 760 -23.69 22.29 1.04
N ASP A 761 -22.73 21.36 1.04
CA ASP A 761 -22.95 19.93 1.13
C ASP A 761 -21.86 19.29 1.99
N LYS A 762 -22.22 18.78 3.17
CA LYS A 762 -21.26 18.11 4.07
C LYS A 762 -20.59 16.89 3.46
N PHE A 763 -21.15 16.31 2.38
CA PHE A 763 -20.60 15.14 1.70
C PHE A 763 -19.59 15.50 0.61
N ALA A 764 -19.43 16.78 0.26
CA ALA A 764 -18.38 17.26 -0.66
C ALA A 764 -17.03 17.38 0.06
N ILE A 765 -16.52 16.26 0.59
CA ILE A 765 -15.37 16.16 1.50
C ILE A 765 -14.01 15.97 0.81
N ASP A 766 -14.00 15.72 -0.49
CA ASP A 766 -12.83 15.38 -1.28
C ASP A 766 -12.07 16.62 -1.83
N TRP A 767 -12.57 17.83 -1.57
CA TRP A 767 -12.05 19.07 -2.16
C TRP A 767 -10.57 19.34 -1.86
N THR A 768 -10.04 18.82 -0.75
CA THR A 768 -8.61 18.94 -0.39
C THR A 768 -7.70 17.99 -1.18
N GLU A 769 -8.27 16.95 -1.77
CA GLU A 769 -7.54 15.94 -2.54
C GLU A 769 -7.36 16.36 -4.01
N HIS A 770 -8.06 17.43 -4.42
CA HIS A 770 -8.07 17.94 -5.80
C HIS A 770 -7.01 19.01 -6.05
N ILE A 771 -6.72 19.27 -7.33
CA ILE A 771 -5.69 20.23 -7.74
C ILE A 771 -6.06 21.65 -7.29
N SER A 772 -5.38 22.14 -6.25
CA SER A 772 -5.36 23.55 -5.86
C SER A 772 -4.77 24.43 -6.97
N THR A 773 -5.15 25.71 -7.06
CA THR A 773 -4.43 26.67 -7.91
C THR A 773 -3.01 26.87 -7.36
N PRO A 774 -1.94 26.42 -8.06
CA PRO A 774 -0.60 26.36 -7.46
C PRO A 774 -0.07 27.72 -6.98
N SER A 775 -0.47 28.81 -7.65
CA SER A 775 -0.05 30.16 -7.26
C SER A 775 -0.74 30.73 -6.02
N TYR A 776 -1.73 30.02 -5.48
CA TYR A 776 -2.62 30.51 -4.42
C TYR A 776 -2.47 29.75 -3.11
N VAL A 777 -1.62 28.72 -3.06
CA VAL A 777 -1.37 27.91 -1.88
C VAL A 777 0.10 27.92 -1.50
N THR A 778 0.38 27.58 -0.24
CA THR A 778 1.73 27.32 0.25
C THR A 778 1.96 25.81 0.35
N ASP A 779 3.05 25.36 -0.27
CA ASP A 779 3.54 23.99 -0.12
C ASP A 779 4.29 23.80 1.21
N HIS A 780 4.09 22.64 1.83
CA HIS A 780 4.80 22.22 3.04
C HIS A 780 5.28 20.78 2.93
N ARG A 781 6.23 20.40 3.78
CA ARG A 781 6.84 19.06 3.82
C ARG A 781 6.37 18.19 4.98
N TRP A 782 5.57 18.73 5.89
CA TRP A 782 5.05 17.96 7.01
C TRP A 782 4.01 16.94 6.54
N THR A 783 4.25 15.66 6.81
CA THR A 783 3.37 14.54 6.43
C THR A 783 2.82 13.78 7.64
N GLY A 784 3.13 14.24 8.85
CA GLY A 784 2.82 13.58 10.10
C GLY A 784 4.07 13.24 10.91
N GLU A 785 3.87 12.44 11.95
CA GLU A 785 4.93 11.92 12.80
C GLU A 785 5.21 10.46 12.48
N ALA A 786 6.47 10.02 12.54
CA ALA A 786 6.80 8.63 12.26
C ALA A 786 6.08 7.68 13.23
N GLU A 787 5.63 6.53 12.72
CA GLU A 787 5.08 5.45 13.54
C GLU A 787 6.10 5.03 14.63
N PRO A 788 5.68 4.87 15.90
CA PRO A 788 6.56 4.36 16.94
C PRO A 788 6.97 2.91 16.65
N ASP A 789 8.28 2.63 16.68
CA ASP A 789 8.82 1.27 16.54
C ASP A 789 8.22 0.32 17.58
N ILE A 790 7.82 -0.88 17.13
CA ILE A 790 7.19 -1.93 17.96
C ILE A 790 8.20 -2.60 18.93
N THR A 791 9.50 -2.35 18.76
CA THR A 791 10.58 -3.13 19.39
C THR A 791 11.34 -2.46 20.54
N LYS A 792 10.68 -1.60 21.33
CA LYS A 792 11.28 -1.06 22.57
C LYS A 792 10.47 -1.29 23.83
#